data_AF-A0A661BUW2-F1
#
_entry.id   AF-A0A661BUW2-F1
#
_cell.length_a   1.000
_cell.length_b   1.000
_cell.length_c   1.000
_cell.angle_alpha   90.00
_cell.angle_beta   90.00
_cell.angle_gamma   90.00
#
_symmetry.space_group_name_H-M   'P 1'
#
loop_
_entity.id
_entity.type
_entity.pdbx_description
1 polymer ?
#
loop_
_entity_poly.entity_id
_entity_poly.type
_entity_poly.pdbx_seq_one_letter_code
_entity_poly.pdbx_strand_id
1 'polypeptide(L)'
;MDKRQQRHIKQIEHKRIIERAAEHIILPHTGLAETVISLEPRFMFDAAGLATGAEVTVDATAQAQIDTALADAAVDVALIDDATAPAVSQNDNNDLIEALATVEPPGSSQEIIFVDSSVNDYQTLLSGINQNVEVIMLDANRDGVEQIAEILAGRSNINAIHIISHGDTGQLHLGNTILTAESMQGEHVDELAIIGQALSSDADILIYGCNFAAGEYGQQAAETLAKLTGADVAASDDATGATELGGDWDLEVQQGDIETRIAIEELAQHNWLNTLVSAEVNLDPDSSQSNNGVYVNVTPDGSVVDVTDSDAIITDVDDTELASLTIDVVAVRDGNAELLTIAGAQFQLATTSNSNVTVGGTTFNIAYDAPSEIITITNNAGGDAPIVDVNTLLTDITYKNIAAAPTAGYRAFNFTADDGDTDSALQTSSILVGSATDLKFETINGGFEEPVTASTTWELVDQTLVLGWDTTDPTSVIEIWDSGFNGVTAQEGNQFAELNANNPSTLSQTLIDIQPGGDITYSFFHRGRAGVDTMELNIIDTDSGSIIATRQVSTDNTAWVEYSGTFTVPVTTSEVDVTFTAISTATGSLSVGNFLDDAGFTFSGPTPDLFSLNEDAIQVDVAPGLIGNDLDANLGTAATVSAVNGNAANVGTQITLASGALLTVDSTGAYTYDTNSQFDYLNSGQTGNDSFFYTFNDGDGNVDSTFVNIAITGVNDVPVIDLDFNDDNGSGLDYQNPGPYTAGDPGIAIVDSDVSITDPDSPADTIQSASITLTNPQTGDVLIVGALPVGITATGSGTSVITLSGIKSFTDYETALKAITFSNANAIIDGSDRTIEFTVNDGTIDSAIATATIDVFGTPIVDSQVTTNTQPTITGTWDEANGSATGLQVTVDGTTYTLGTDAALTTDGSGNWS
;
A
#
# COMPACT_ATOMS: atom_id res chain seq x y z
N MET A 1 1.97 18.34 -46.97
CA MET A 1 1.96 16.91 -46.60
C MET A 1 3.06 16.76 -45.58
N ASP A 2 2.68 16.67 -44.32
CA ASP A 2 3.50 17.11 -43.19
C ASP A 2 4.14 15.96 -42.42
N LYS A 3 5.28 16.22 -41.77
CA LYS A 3 6.10 15.21 -41.07
C LYS A 3 5.38 14.59 -39.86
N ARG A 4 4.33 15.22 -39.31
CA ARG A 4 3.47 14.60 -38.27
C ARG A 4 2.74 13.34 -38.78
N GLN A 5 2.31 13.30 -40.05
CA GLN A 5 1.61 12.11 -40.60
C GLN A 5 2.51 10.89 -40.88
N GLN A 6 3.84 11.03 -40.82
CA GLN A 6 4.76 9.89 -40.99
C GLN A 6 5.20 9.24 -39.67
N ARG A 7 5.00 9.88 -38.51
CA ARG A 7 5.24 9.24 -37.20
C ARG A 7 4.07 8.34 -36.79
N HIS A 8 2.83 8.81 -37.00
CA HIS A 8 1.61 8.08 -36.61
C HIS A 8 1.43 6.71 -37.31
N ILE A 9 1.96 6.53 -38.52
CA ILE A 9 1.89 5.23 -39.25
C ILE A 9 2.90 4.21 -38.71
N LYS A 10 3.99 4.63 -38.04
CA LYS A 10 5.01 3.70 -37.51
C LYS A 10 4.72 3.14 -36.11
N GLN A 11 3.88 3.81 -35.31
CA GLN A 11 3.46 3.27 -34.01
C GLN A 11 2.36 2.20 -34.12
N ILE A 12 1.58 2.20 -35.21
CA ILE A 12 0.47 1.25 -35.42
C ILE A 12 0.95 -0.17 -35.85
N GLU A 13 2.18 -0.31 -36.39
CA GLU A 13 2.73 -1.62 -36.77
C GLU A 13 3.50 -2.34 -35.65
N HIS A 14 3.81 -1.70 -34.52
CA HIS A 14 4.53 -2.35 -33.41
C HIS A 14 3.60 -3.03 -32.39
N LYS A 15 2.38 -2.49 -32.16
CA LYS A 15 1.38 -3.06 -31.22
C LYS A 15 0.56 -4.22 -31.82
N ARG A 16 1.12 -4.99 -32.77
CA ARG A 16 0.39 -6.06 -33.49
C ARG A 16 1.17 -7.37 -33.72
N ILE A 17 2.28 -7.55 -33.01
CA ILE A 17 3.20 -8.69 -33.19
C ILE A 17 3.35 -9.57 -31.93
N ILE A 18 2.83 -9.16 -30.77
CA ILE A 18 3.03 -9.88 -29.49
C ILE A 18 1.93 -10.93 -29.18
N GLU A 19 0.71 -10.82 -29.73
CA GLU A 19 -0.45 -11.64 -29.28
C GLU A 19 -0.88 -12.80 -30.19
N ARG A 20 0.01 -13.41 -31.00
CA ARG A 20 -0.34 -14.63 -31.76
C ARG A 20 0.81 -15.61 -31.98
N ALA A 21 1.00 -16.54 -31.03
CA ALA A 21 1.14 -17.98 -31.31
C ALA A 21 1.38 -18.81 -30.02
N ALA A 22 0.31 -19.28 -29.39
CA ALA A 22 0.35 -20.39 -28.44
C ALA A 22 -0.67 -21.45 -28.86
N GLU A 23 -0.26 -22.44 -29.67
CA GLU A 23 -1.01 -23.68 -29.87
C GLU A 23 -0.14 -24.78 -30.52
N HIS A 24 0.34 -25.70 -29.66
CA HIS A 24 0.38 -27.17 -29.81
C HIS A 24 0.98 -27.89 -31.07
N ILE A 25 1.77 -28.94 -30.79
CA ILE A 25 1.96 -30.25 -31.52
C ILE A 25 3.42 -30.68 -31.87
N ILE A 26 3.93 -31.59 -31.01
CA ILE A 26 4.62 -32.88 -31.27
C ILE A 26 5.95 -32.96 -32.10
N LEU A 27 6.95 -33.58 -31.44
CA LEU A 27 8.26 -34.19 -31.83
C LEU A 27 8.28 -35.01 -33.16
N PRO A 28 9.44 -35.30 -33.83
CA PRO A 28 10.65 -35.90 -33.20
C PRO A 28 12.07 -35.63 -33.82
N HIS A 29 13.07 -36.25 -33.19
CA HIS A 29 14.52 -36.25 -33.45
C HIS A 29 14.99 -36.40 -34.93
N THR A 30 16.16 -35.82 -35.25
CA THR A 30 17.46 -36.54 -35.43
C THR A 30 18.58 -35.65 -36.02
N GLY A 31 19.85 -35.89 -35.64
CA GLY A 31 20.95 -35.86 -36.63
C GLY A 31 22.12 -34.86 -36.53
N LEU A 32 22.98 -35.00 -35.52
CA LEU A 32 24.46 -34.88 -35.57
C LEU A 32 25.17 -33.54 -35.98
N ALA A 33 25.98 -33.03 -35.04
CA ALA A 33 27.42 -32.68 -35.14
C ALA A 33 27.94 -31.76 -36.30
N GLU A 34 28.93 -30.87 -36.15
CA GLU A 34 29.92 -30.64 -35.09
C GLU A 34 30.58 -29.25 -35.31
N THR A 35 30.75 -28.42 -34.28
CA THR A 35 32.04 -27.71 -34.01
C THR A 35 32.00 -26.96 -32.67
N VAL A 36 33.09 -27.06 -31.92
CA VAL A 36 33.26 -26.56 -30.55
C VAL A 36 34.18 -25.34 -30.54
N ILE A 37 33.81 -24.28 -29.81
CA ILE A 37 34.78 -23.39 -29.14
C ILE A 37 34.26 -23.04 -27.73
N SER A 38 34.94 -23.60 -26.73
CA SER A 38 35.23 -23.09 -25.37
C SER A 38 34.29 -22.08 -24.68
N LEU A 39 33.78 -22.50 -23.51
CA LEU A 39 33.41 -21.64 -22.38
C LEU A 39 34.47 -21.80 -21.27
N GLU A 40 34.77 -20.74 -20.51
CA GLU A 40 35.61 -20.78 -19.30
C GLU A 40 34.78 -20.52 -18.03
N PRO A 41 35.22 -20.97 -16.84
CA PRO A 41 34.31 -21.26 -15.72
C PRO A 41 34.19 -20.15 -14.66
N ARG A 42 33.04 -20.11 -13.99
CA ARG A 42 32.82 -19.39 -12.72
C ARG A 42 33.50 -20.16 -11.57
N PHE A 43 34.01 -19.45 -10.56
CA PHE A 43 34.30 -20.03 -9.24
C PHE A 43 33.18 -19.65 -8.26
N MET A 44 32.63 -20.64 -7.56
CA MET A 44 31.89 -20.43 -6.32
C MET A 44 32.86 -20.39 -5.13
N PHE A 45 32.40 -19.79 -4.02
CA PHE A 45 32.77 -20.22 -2.67
C PHE A 45 31.51 -20.63 -1.92
N ASP A 46 31.64 -21.58 -1.00
CA ASP A 46 30.55 -22.25 -0.31
C ASP A 46 30.92 -22.51 1.17
N ALA A 47 29.88 -22.65 1.99
CA ALA A 47 29.81 -23.30 3.31
C ALA A 47 30.46 -22.66 4.56
N ALA A 48 29.57 -22.05 5.36
CA ALA A 48 29.16 -22.50 6.71
C ALA A 48 30.02 -22.25 7.97
N GLY A 49 29.32 -22.05 9.10
CA GLY A 49 29.86 -22.29 10.45
C GLY A 49 29.21 -21.50 11.61
N LEU A 50 28.11 -22.00 12.17
CA LEU A 50 27.44 -21.40 13.34
C LEU A 50 28.20 -21.56 14.68
N ALA A 51 28.00 -20.57 15.56
CA ALA A 51 27.80 -20.66 17.02
C ALA A 51 28.94 -20.39 18.04
N THR A 52 28.58 -19.52 18.99
CA THR A 52 29.05 -19.34 20.39
C THR A 52 30.34 -18.55 20.70
N GLY A 53 30.22 -17.66 21.70
CA GLY A 53 31.33 -17.24 22.56
C GLY A 53 31.62 -15.73 22.55
N ALA A 54 31.33 -15.04 23.65
CA ALA A 54 31.81 -13.68 23.88
C ALA A 54 33.31 -13.67 24.24
N GLU A 55 34.08 -12.75 23.64
CA GLU A 55 35.18 -11.93 24.22
C GLU A 55 36.23 -11.50 23.16
N VAL A 56 36.22 -10.19 22.87
CA VAL A 56 37.38 -9.26 22.92
C VAL A 56 38.67 -9.55 22.12
N THR A 57 39.07 -8.55 21.32
CA THR A 57 40.33 -8.40 20.53
C THR A 57 40.44 -9.37 19.33
N VAL A 58 40.75 -8.93 18.11
CA VAL A 58 41.77 -7.94 17.72
C VAL A 58 41.34 -7.12 16.50
N ASP A 59 41.31 -5.79 16.60
CA ASP A 59 41.72 -4.93 15.47
C ASP A 59 42.52 -3.72 15.95
N ALA A 60 43.84 -3.83 15.78
CA ALA A 60 44.79 -2.74 15.94
C ALA A 60 45.85 -2.82 14.83
N THR A 61 45.47 -3.39 13.69
CA THR A 61 46.38 -3.72 12.58
C THR A 61 45.91 -3.16 11.25
N ALA A 62 44.62 -2.89 11.05
CA ALA A 62 44.14 -2.14 9.89
C ALA A 62 44.64 -0.68 9.93
N GLN A 63 44.48 0.00 11.07
CA GLN A 63 44.81 1.43 11.20
C GLN A 63 46.30 1.75 10.95
N ALA A 64 47.22 0.84 11.29
CA ALA A 64 48.66 1.06 11.18
C ALA A 64 49.19 1.08 9.72
N GLN A 65 48.39 0.60 8.75
CA GLN A 65 48.80 0.53 7.34
C GLN A 65 48.34 1.74 6.51
N ILE A 66 47.35 2.50 6.98
CA ILE A 66 46.85 3.72 6.32
C ILE A 66 47.76 4.91 6.66
N ASP A 67 48.12 5.09 7.94
CA ASP A 67 49.00 6.18 8.41
C ASP A 67 50.41 6.15 7.78
N THR A 68 50.85 4.98 7.27
CA THR A 68 52.16 4.82 6.62
C THR A 68 52.14 5.31 5.16
N ALA A 69 50.98 5.38 4.50
CA ALA A 69 50.87 5.79 3.10
C ALA A 69 50.83 7.31 2.91
N LEU A 70 50.33 8.06 3.90
CA LEU A 70 50.21 9.53 3.86
C LEU A 70 51.51 10.29 4.21
N ALA A 71 52.51 9.60 4.75
CA ALA A 71 53.77 10.22 5.20
C ALA A 71 54.86 10.37 4.12
N ASP A 72 54.70 9.75 2.93
CA ASP A 72 55.76 9.65 1.91
C ASP A 72 55.62 10.68 0.75
N ALA A 73 54.58 11.53 0.79
CA ALA A 73 54.29 12.54 -0.24
C ALA A 73 54.53 14.00 0.20
N ALA A 74 54.84 14.23 1.48
CA ALA A 74 55.10 15.56 2.04
C ALA A 74 56.50 15.63 2.68
N VAL A 75 57.11 16.83 2.64
CA VAL A 75 58.43 17.16 3.21
C VAL A 75 59.65 16.73 2.35
N ASP A 76 59.80 17.33 1.16
CA ASP A 76 61.14 17.66 0.62
C ASP A 76 61.45 19.15 0.79
N VAL A 77 61.54 19.59 2.05
CA VAL A 77 62.11 20.89 2.43
C VAL A 77 62.88 20.75 3.73
N ALA A 78 64.22 20.67 3.67
CA ALA A 78 65.16 21.50 4.44
C ALA A 78 66.62 21.01 4.36
N LEU A 79 67.55 21.95 4.60
CA LEU A 79 69.02 21.80 4.68
C LEU A 79 69.67 21.67 3.27
N ILE A 80 70.51 22.61 2.83
CA ILE A 80 71.85 22.92 3.40
C ILE A 80 72.16 24.44 3.38
N ASP A 81 72.99 24.88 4.32
CA ASP A 81 73.51 26.25 4.47
C ASP A 81 74.95 26.44 3.89
N ASP A 82 75.26 27.69 3.55
CA ASP A 82 76.54 28.38 3.31
C ASP A 82 77.34 28.29 1.96
N ALA A 83 77.63 29.52 1.49
CA ALA A 83 78.61 30.06 0.53
C ALA A 83 79.21 29.24 -0.64
N THR A 84 78.90 29.66 -1.88
CA THR A 84 79.82 30.46 -2.73
C THR A 84 79.13 31.09 -3.97
N ALA A 85 79.63 32.24 -4.43
CA ALA A 85 79.06 33.15 -5.45
C ALA A 85 79.16 32.64 -6.93
N PRO A 86 78.62 33.32 -8.00
CA PRO A 86 78.08 34.69 -8.07
C PRO A 86 76.78 34.94 -8.90
N ALA A 87 76.35 36.20 -8.94
CA ALA A 87 75.06 36.66 -9.47
C ALA A 87 74.99 36.93 -10.99
N VAL A 88 73.81 36.63 -11.56
CA VAL A 88 73.17 37.24 -12.77
C VAL A 88 71.65 36.99 -12.60
N SER A 89 70.71 37.94 -12.70
CA SER A 89 70.72 39.41 -12.76
C SER A 89 69.47 39.96 -12.03
N GLN A 90 69.35 41.28 -11.88
CA GLN A 90 68.08 41.98 -11.61
C GLN A 90 67.41 42.34 -12.95
N ASN A 91 66.10 42.10 -13.09
CA ASN A 91 65.13 42.95 -13.83
C ASN A 91 63.70 42.38 -13.86
N ASP A 92 63.49 41.08 -13.66
CA ASP A 92 62.17 40.45 -13.87
C ASP A 92 61.23 40.49 -12.64
N ASN A 93 61.70 41.05 -11.52
CA ASN A 93 60.96 41.04 -10.25
C ASN A 93 59.99 42.22 -10.04
N ASN A 94 59.92 43.19 -10.96
CA ASN A 94 58.93 44.28 -10.84
C ASN A 94 57.58 43.87 -11.44
N ASP A 95 57.55 43.18 -12.57
CA ASP A 95 56.31 42.71 -13.21
C ASP A 95 55.58 41.69 -12.31
N LEU A 96 56.31 40.84 -11.58
CA LEU A 96 55.71 39.90 -10.62
C LEU A 96 55.12 40.58 -9.38
N ILE A 97 55.69 41.72 -8.94
CA ILE A 97 55.20 42.47 -7.77
C ILE A 97 53.99 43.34 -8.16
N GLU A 98 53.93 43.83 -9.39
CA GLU A 98 52.74 44.54 -9.90
C GLU A 98 51.59 43.56 -10.19
N ALA A 99 51.88 42.32 -10.63
CA ALA A 99 50.90 41.24 -10.74
C ALA A 99 50.39 40.71 -9.39
N LEU A 100 51.22 40.70 -8.33
CA LEU A 100 50.77 40.37 -6.96
C LEU A 100 50.04 41.54 -6.26
N ALA A 101 50.05 42.75 -6.83
CA ALA A 101 49.35 43.92 -6.28
C ALA A 101 47.93 44.11 -6.82
N THR A 102 47.50 43.27 -7.78
CA THR A 102 46.13 43.24 -8.33
C THR A 102 45.36 41.96 -7.98
N VAL A 103 45.92 41.13 -7.11
CA VAL A 103 45.13 40.11 -6.39
C VAL A 103 44.59 40.80 -5.15
N GLU A 104 43.34 41.29 -5.21
CA GLU A 104 42.56 41.35 -3.98
C GLU A 104 42.55 39.94 -3.37
N PRO A 105 42.65 39.78 -2.03
CA PRO A 105 42.40 38.47 -1.45
C PRO A 105 41.02 38.02 -1.95
N PRO A 106 40.81 36.73 -2.28
CA PRO A 106 39.45 36.27 -2.48
C PRO A 106 38.66 36.72 -1.26
N GLY A 107 37.54 37.42 -1.49
CA GLY A 107 36.53 37.52 -0.43
C GLY A 107 36.27 36.08 0.01
N SER A 108 36.31 35.83 1.31
CA SER A 108 35.89 34.53 1.84
C SER A 108 34.50 34.28 1.27
N SER A 109 34.32 33.20 0.48
CA SER A 109 32.98 32.84 0.02
C SER A 109 32.12 32.67 1.27
N GLN A 110 31.04 33.44 1.35
CA GLN A 110 30.07 33.27 2.43
C GLN A 110 29.07 32.24 1.96
N GLU A 111 29.42 30.99 2.21
CA GLU A 111 28.56 29.82 2.03
C GLU A 111 27.86 29.55 3.36
N ILE A 112 26.53 29.42 3.34
CA ILE A 112 25.70 29.17 4.52
C ILE A 112 24.87 27.93 4.26
N ILE A 113 24.75 27.06 5.26
CA ILE A 113 23.87 25.89 5.21
C ILE A 113 22.83 25.96 6.31
N PHE A 114 21.57 25.95 5.89
CA PHE A 114 20.42 25.76 6.74
C PHE A 114 20.09 24.28 6.77
N VAL A 115 19.88 23.74 7.96
CA VAL A 115 19.54 22.35 8.20
C VAL A 115 18.29 22.35 9.06
N ASP A 116 17.23 21.71 8.60
CA ASP A 116 16.06 21.53 9.44
C ASP A 116 16.37 20.60 10.62
N SER A 117 15.70 20.85 11.73
CA SER A 117 15.82 20.04 12.94
C SER A 117 14.96 18.78 12.91
N SER A 118 14.03 18.66 11.94
CA SER A 118 13.22 17.45 11.70
C SER A 118 13.96 16.34 10.96
N VAL A 119 15.12 16.58 10.35
CA VAL A 119 15.83 15.58 9.54
C VAL A 119 16.50 14.51 10.41
N ASN A 120 16.13 13.23 10.29
CA ASN A 120 16.74 12.17 11.11
C ASN A 120 18.26 12.09 10.96
N ASP A 121 18.94 11.81 12.08
CA ASP A 121 20.41 11.76 12.20
C ASP A 121 21.16 12.91 11.48
N TYR A 122 20.57 14.12 11.45
CA TYR A 122 21.23 15.29 10.85
C TYR A 122 22.64 15.53 11.42
N GLN A 123 22.94 15.03 12.63
CA GLN A 123 24.26 15.17 13.24
C GLN A 123 25.36 14.41 12.48
N THR A 124 25.03 13.32 11.78
CA THR A 124 25.96 12.65 10.85
C THR A 124 26.26 13.53 9.65
N LEU A 125 25.26 14.17 9.04
CA LEU A 125 25.44 15.16 7.97
C LEU A 125 26.30 16.34 8.43
N LEU A 126 26.00 16.92 9.60
CA LEU A 126 26.78 18.00 10.21
C LEU A 126 28.26 17.64 10.42
N SER A 127 28.58 16.35 10.63
CA SER A 127 29.95 15.89 10.84
C SER A 127 30.83 15.98 9.58
N GLY A 128 30.21 16.00 8.39
CA GLY A 128 30.87 16.12 7.09
C GLY A 128 30.74 17.49 6.43
N ILE A 129 30.17 18.50 7.08
CA ILE A 129 30.10 19.85 6.50
C ILE A 129 31.48 20.52 6.52
N ASN A 130 31.88 21.09 5.39
CA ASN A 130 33.14 21.81 5.24
C ASN A 130 33.27 22.96 6.25
N GLN A 131 34.40 23.03 6.97
CA GLN A 131 34.66 24.00 8.05
C GLN A 131 34.62 25.49 7.65
N ASN A 132 34.46 25.80 6.36
CA ASN A 132 34.33 27.16 5.84
C ASN A 132 32.86 27.59 5.61
N VAL A 133 31.89 26.67 5.74
CA VAL A 133 30.45 26.93 5.60
C VAL A 133 29.85 27.28 6.97
N GLU A 134 29.00 28.31 7.04
CA GLU A 134 28.27 28.67 8.27
C GLU A 134 27.03 27.77 8.43
N VAL A 135 27.01 26.91 9.44
CA VAL A 135 25.87 26.04 9.76
C VAL A 135 24.85 26.79 10.62
N ILE A 136 23.58 26.75 10.21
CA ILE A 136 22.42 27.27 10.93
C ILE A 136 21.38 26.15 11.04
N MET A 137 20.93 25.84 12.26
CA MET A 137 19.77 24.98 12.46
C MET A 137 18.49 25.82 12.40
N LEU A 138 17.47 25.33 11.70
CA LEU A 138 16.10 25.84 11.80
C LEU A 138 15.39 25.18 12.99
N ASP A 139 14.41 25.86 13.59
CA ASP A 139 13.50 25.29 14.58
C ASP A 139 12.27 24.73 13.86
N ALA A 140 12.03 23.41 14.00
CA ALA A 140 10.89 22.70 13.40
C ALA A 140 9.52 23.31 13.77
N ASN A 141 9.42 24.07 14.86
CA ASN A 141 8.17 24.63 15.38
C ASN A 141 7.92 26.08 14.94
N ARG A 142 8.65 26.57 13.94
CA ARG A 142 8.59 27.92 13.40
C ARG A 142 8.70 27.91 11.89
N ASP A 143 8.13 28.91 11.23
CA ASP A 143 8.28 29.10 9.78
C ASP A 143 9.77 29.15 9.41
N GLY A 144 10.23 28.19 8.60
CA GLY A 144 11.64 28.10 8.21
C GLY A 144 12.07 29.20 7.23
N VAL A 145 11.15 29.73 6.43
CA VAL A 145 11.42 30.79 5.45
C VAL A 145 11.59 32.14 6.14
N GLU A 146 10.74 32.46 7.12
CA GLU A 146 10.89 33.59 8.04
C GLU A 146 12.23 33.48 8.78
N GLN A 147 12.58 32.30 9.31
CA GLN A 147 13.85 32.07 9.99
C GLN A 147 15.07 32.35 9.10
N ILE A 148 15.08 31.84 7.86
CA ILE A 148 16.15 32.11 6.89
C ILE A 148 16.22 33.62 6.61
N ALA A 149 15.09 34.29 6.34
CA ALA A 149 15.04 35.73 6.08
C ALA A 149 15.51 36.57 7.29
N GLU A 150 15.11 36.22 8.52
CA GLU A 150 15.56 36.86 9.77
C GLU A 150 17.09 36.77 9.92
N ILE A 151 17.67 35.62 9.61
CA ILE A 151 19.10 35.32 9.78
C ILE A 151 19.94 36.01 8.70
N LEU A 152 19.39 36.17 7.49
CA LEU A 152 20.02 36.84 6.35
C LEU A 152 19.79 38.35 6.31
N ALA A 153 18.82 38.88 7.08
CA ALA A 153 18.48 40.29 7.11
C ALA A 153 19.69 41.20 7.41
N GLY A 154 20.11 41.97 6.40
CA GLY A 154 21.25 42.90 6.50
C GLY A 154 22.64 42.25 6.33
N ARG A 155 22.72 40.96 5.96
CA ARG A 155 23.91 40.35 5.37
C ARG A 155 24.04 40.80 3.89
N SER A 156 25.17 40.48 3.25
CA SER A 156 25.43 40.81 1.84
C SER A 156 26.67 40.07 1.32
N ASN A 157 26.70 39.72 0.03
CA ASN A 157 27.76 38.94 -0.63
C ASN A 157 27.84 37.49 -0.15
N ILE A 158 26.69 36.86 0.11
CA ILE A 158 26.57 35.41 0.27
C ILE A 158 26.67 34.76 -1.11
N ASN A 159 27.56 33.79 -1.25
CA ASN A 159 27.86 33.15 -2.53
C ASN A 159 27.09 31.85 -2.74
N ALA A 160 26.73 31.16 -1.65
CA ALA A 160 25.82 30.04 -1.73
C ALA A 160 24.94 29.93 -0.49
N ILE A 161 23.72 29.45 -0.71
CA ILE A 161 22.85 28.91 0.33
C ILE A 161 22.65 27.42 0.04
N HIS A 162 22.80 26.62 1.08
CA HIS A 162 22.47 25.20 1.09
C HIS A 162 21.27 25.01 2.04
N ILE A 163 20.31 24.17 1.66
CA ILE A 163 19.11 23.89 2.47
C ILE A 163 18.93 22.38 2.53
N ILE A 164 19.04 21.77 3.72
CA ILE A 164 18.72 20.36 3.96
C ILE A 164 17.38 20.28 4.68
N SER A 165 16.40 19.62 4.07
CA SER A 165 15.11 19.28 4.70
C SER A 165 14.37 18.19 3.93
N HIS A 166 13.26 17.68 4.47
CA HIS A 166 12.36 16.77 3.74
C HIS A 166 11.68 17.50 2.57
N GLY A 167 11.35 16.74 1.53
CA GLY A 167 10.76 17.31 0.31
C GLY A 167 9.85 16.33 -0.42
N ASP A 168 8.98 16.93 -1.22
CA ASP A 168 7.99 16.28 -2.06
C ASP A 168 7.93 16.94 -3.45
N THR A 169 7.14 16.40 -4.38
CA THR A 169 7.01 16.95 -5.74
C THR A 169 6.56 18.42 -5.74
N GLY A 170 7.51 19.35 -5.92
CA GLY A 170 7.27 20.80 -5.88
C GLY A 170 7.09 21.41 -4.48
N GLN A 171 7.42 20.67 -3.42
CA GLN A 171 7.23 21.07 -2.02
C GLN A 171 8.50 20.86 -1.22
N LEU A 172 8.92 21.84 -0.41
CA LEU A 172 10.06 21.73 0.50
C LEU A 172 9.60 22.08 1.91
N HIS A 173 9.74 21.15 2.85
CA HIS A 173 9.28 21.37 4.22
C HIS A 173 10.34 22.21 4.93
N LEU A 174 9.97 23.31 5.59
CA LEU A 174 10.89 24.24 6.24
C LEU A 174 10.29 24.71 7.56
N GLY A 175 10.75 24.10 8.63
CA GLY A 175 10.13 24.18 9.94
C GLY A 175 8.71 23.63 9.91
N ASN A 176 7.74 24.43 10.33
CA ASN A 176 6.31 24.07 10.26
C ASN A 176 5.58 24.67 9.04
N THR A 177 6.32 25.01 7.97
CA THR A 177 5.84 25.64 6.74
C THR A 177 6.24 24.79 5.53
N ILE A 178 5.37 24.68 4.52
CA ILE A 178 5.69 24.03 3.25
C ILE A 178 5.94 25.09 2.17
N LEU A 179 7.17 25.13 1.65
CA LEU A 179 7.59 26.06 0.60
C LEU A 179 7.24 25.50 -0.78
N THR A 180 6.16 26.01 -1.37
CA THR A 180 5.67 25.68 -2.71
C THR A 180 5.83 26.86 -3.67
N ALA A 181 5.69 26.63 -4.97
CA ALA A 181 5.71 27.70 -5.97
C ALA A 181 4.65 28.81 -5.72
N GLU A 182 3.53 28.50 -5.06
CA GLU A 182 2.53 29.51 -4.68
C GLU A 182 2.93 30.24 -3.40
N SER A 183 3.33 29.55 -2.32
CA SER A 183 3.72 30.22 -1.07
C SER A 183 4.91 31.17 -1.28
N MET A 184 5.83 30.85 -2.19
CA MET A 184 6.88 31.75 -2.65
C MET A 184 6.37 33.07 -3.28
N GLN A 185 5.28 33.00 -4.07
CA GLN A 185 4.73 34.15 -4.80
C GLN A 185 3.66 34.92 -4.02
N GLY A 186 3.08 34.28 -3.00
CA GLY A 186 2.08 34.83 -2.09
C GLY A 186 2.68 35.21 -0.74
N GLU A 187 2.71 34.25 0.19
CA GLU A 187 3.02 34.47 1.60
C GLU A 187 4.47 34.93 1.85
N HIS A 188 5.46 34.22 1.29
CA HIS A 188 6.88 34.43 1.56
C HIS A 188 7.59 35.38 0.57
N VAL A 189 6.84 36.16 -0.20
CA VAL A 189 7.41 36.98 -1.27
C VAL A 189 8.33 38.09 -0.76
N ASP A 190 8.05 38.63 0.45
CA ASP A 190 8.89 39.65 1.09
C ASP A 190 10.14 39.02 1.74
N GLU A 191 10.01 37.82 2.31
CA GLU A 191 11.07 37.01 2.91
C GLU A 191 12.09 36.58 1.84
N LEU A 192 11.63 36.02 0.72
CA LEU A 192 12.48 35.65 -0.41
C LEU A 192 13.17 36.87 -1.04
N ALA A 193 12.52 38.04 -1.04
CA ALA A 193 13.15 39.28 -1.44
C ALA A 193 14.22 39.76 -0.44
N ILE A 194 14.11 39.46 0.86
CA ILE A 194 15.16 39.71 1.86
C ILE A 194 16.34 38.75 1.64
N ILE A 195 16.06 37.47 1.38
CA ILE A 195 17.05 36.44 1.07
C ILE A 195 17.86 36.87 -0.17
N GLY A 196 17.19 37.18 -1.28
CA GLY A 196 17.83 37.66 -2.51
C GLY A 196 18.65 38.95 -2.34
N GLN A 197 18.28 39.84 -1.41
CA GLN A 197 19.07 41.05 -1.10
C GLN A 197 20.41 40.75 -0.40
N ALA A 198 20.56 39.57 0.22
CA ALA A 198 21.79 39.16 0.91
C ALA A 198 22.79 38.43 -0.02
N LEU A 199 22.33 37.90 -1.15
CA LEU A 199 23.11 37.13 -2.11
C LEU A 199 24.05 38.00 -2.99
N SER A 200 25.08 37.39 -3.56
CA SER A 200 25.84 37.95 -4.68
C SER A 200 25.09 37.82 -6.00
N SER A 201 25.58 38.46 -7.08
CA SER A 201 24.95 38.39 -8.40
C SER A 201 25.10 37.04 -9.11
N ASP A 202 26.07 36.26 -8.65
CA ASP A 202 26.48 34.97 -9.17
C ASP A 202 26.44 34.05 -7.92
N ALA A 203 25.24 33.74 -7.43
CA ALA A 203 25.03 33.06 -6.17
C ALA A 203 24.09 31.85 -6.37
N ASP A 204 24.47 30.73 -5.76
CA ASP A 204 23.74 29.47 -5.88
C ASP A 204 22.81 29.23 -4.68
N ILE A 205 21.66 28.58 -4.91
CA ILE A 205 20.85 27.94 -3.87
C ILE A 205 20.76 26.44 -4.18
N LEU A 206 21.26 25.61 -3.28
CA LEU A 206 21.24 24.14 -3.39
C LEU A 206 20.23 23.58 -2.40
N ILE A 207 19.23 22.86 -2.91
CA ILE A 207 18.16 22.24 -2.13
C ILE A 207 18.38 20.73 -2.08
N TYR A 208 18.70 20.24 -0.88
CA TYR A 208 18.64 18.81 -0.55
C TYR A 208 17.28 18.57 0.08
N GLY A 209 16.38 17.98 -0.70
CA GLY A 209 15.03 17.62 -0.31
C GLY A 209 14.43 16.80 -1.43
N CYS A 210 13.94 15.62 -1.09
CA CYS A 210 13.48 14.62 -2.07
C CYS A 210 12.45 15.21 -3.02
N ASN A 211 12.52 14.82 -4.30
CA ASN A 211 11.54 15.11 -5.33
C ASN A 211 11.21 16.62 -5.53
N PHE A 212 11.88 17.58 -4.88
CA PHE A 212 11.48 18.98 -4.89
C PHE A 212 11.34 19.52 -6.32
N ALA A 213 12.23 19.10 -7.22
CA ALA A 213 12.24 19.49 -8.61
C ALA A 213 11.57 18.49 -9.57
N ALA A 214 10.94 17.44 -9.05
CA ALA A 214 10.30 16.38 -9.83
C ALA A 214 9.15 16.88 -10.73
N GLY A 215 9.04 16.27 -11.91
CA GLY A 215 7.95 16.54 -12.85
C GLY A 215 7.88 17.98 -13.37
N GLU A 216 6.71 18.39 -13.87
CA GLU A 216 6.49 19.75 -14.38
C GLU A 216 6.30 20.77 -13.23
N TYR A 217 5.75 20.33 -12.10
CA TYR A 217 5.50 21.18 -10.91
C TYR A 217 6.77 21.51 -10.13
N GLY A 218 7.66 20.54 -9.88
CA GLY A 218 8.92 20.79 -9.20
C GLY A 218 9.87 21.68 -10.00
N GLN A 219 9.93 21.49 -11.32
CA GLN A 219 10.65 22.41 -12.22
C GLN A 219 10.10 23.85 -12.13
N GLN A 220 8.78 24.02 -11.97
CA GLN A 220 8.16 25.32 -11.77
C GLN A 220 8.47 25.93 -10.38
N ALA A 221 8.55 25.12 -9.33
CA ALA A 221 8.98 25.56 -7.99
C ALA A 221 10.43 26.07 -8.02
N ALA A 222 11.35 25.30 -8.63
CA ALA A 222 12.74 25.70 -8.81
C ALA A 222 12.89 26.99 -9.66
N GLU A 223 12.16 27.12 -10.78
CA GLU A 223 12.19 28.35 -11.60
C GLU A 223 11.65 29.56 -10.81
N THR A 224 10.61 29.35 -10.00
CA THR A 224 9.99 30.40 -9.19
C THR A 224 10.94 30.91 -8.10
N LEU A 225 11.63 30.00 -7.40
CA LEU A 225 12.61 30.35 -6.38
C LEU A 225 13.79 31.14 -6.98
N ALA A 226 14.36 30.66 -8.08
CA ALA A 226 15.46 31.33 -8.80
C ALA A 226 15.07 32.76 -9.20
N LYS A 227 13.85 32.92 -9.75
CA LYS A 227 13.31 34.20 -10.22
C LYS A 227 13.02 35.21 -9.09
N LEU A 228 12.62 34.75 -7.91
CA LEU A 228 12.28 35.63 -6.77
C LEU A 228 13.51 36.04 -5.95
N THR A 229 14.43 35.11 -5.74
CA THR A 229 15.71 35.37 -5.04
C THR A 229 16.73 36.06 -5.95
N GLY A 230 16.65 35.84 -7.26
CA GLY A 230 17.63 36.30 -8.25
C GLY A 230 18.90 35.46 -8.29
N ALA A 231 18.86 34.26 -7.70
CA ALA A 231 19.94 33.28 -7.65
C ALA A 231 19.78 32.20 -8.71
N ASP A 232 20.88 31.48 -8.98
CA ASP A 232 20.86 30.23 -9.72
C ASP A 232 20.47 29.10 -8.73
N VAL A 233 19.63 28.14 -9.12
CA VAL A 233 19.07 27.11 -8.21
C VAL A 233 19.40 25.69 -8.70
N ALA A 234 19.86 24.82 -7.80
CA ALA A 234 19.98 23.38 -8.02
C ALA A 234 19.15 22.61 -7.00
N ALA A 235 18.43 21.58 -7.45
CA ALA A 235 17.57 20.75 -6.60
C ALA A 235 17.44 19.32 -7.16
N SER A 236 17.13 18.37 -6.29
CA SER A 236 16.91 16.96 -6.65
C SER A 236 15.54 16.74 -7.31
N ASP A 237 15.47 15.82 -8.29
CA ASP A 237 14.22 15.38 -8.92
C ASP A 237 13.78 13.94 -8.55
N ASP A 238 14.49 13.31 -7.61
CA ASP A 238 14.20 11.99 -7.04
C ASP A 238 14.54 11.93 -5.51
N ALA A 239 14.81 10.74 -4.96
CA ALA A 239 15.10 10.60 -3.54
C ALA A 239 16.53 11.09 -3.21
N THR A 240 16.66 12.11 -2.37
CA THR A 240 17.95 12.56 -1.83
C THR A 240 18.33 11.73 -0.59
N GLY A 241 19.46 11.03 -0.60
CA GLY A 241 20.02 10.33 0.57
C GLY A 241 20.83 9.07 0.27
N ALA A 242 20.55 8.00 1.00
CA ALA A 242 21.31 6.76 0.98
C ALA A 242 20.99 5.88 -0.24
N THR A 243 22.03 5.49 -0.99
CA THR A 243 21.92 4.65 -2.20
C THR A 243 21.45 3.23 -1.94
N GLU A 244 21.54 2.73 -0.70
CA GLU A 244 20.95 1.43 -0.34
C GLU A 244 19.41 1.50 -0.23
N LEU A 245 18.84 2.70 -0.03
CA LEU A 245 17.41 3.01 -0.01
C LEU A 245 16.89 3.58 -1.34
N GLY A 246 17.77 3.66 -2.36
CA GLY A 246 17.41 4.12 -3.71
C GLY A 246 17.62 5.61 -3.96
N GLY A 247 18.11 6.38 -2.99
CA GLY A 247 18.44 7.80 -3.16
C GLY A 247 19.91 8.10 -3.47
N ASP A 248 20.20 9.34 -3.87
CA ASP A 248 21.57 9.82 -3.98
C ASP A 248 21.74 11.30 -3.56
N TRP A 249 22.80 11.98 -3.99
CA TRP A 249 23.13 13.35 -3.60
C TRP A 249 23.36 14.27 -4.79
N ASP A 250 23.08 13.82 -6.02
CA ASP A 250 23.09 14.67 -7.19
C ASP A 250 21.88 15.65 -7.13
N LEU A 251 21.96 16.70 -7.95
CA LEU A 251 20.94 17.75 -8.06
C LEU A 251 20.68 17.99 -9.55
N GLU A 252 19.71 17.25 -10.09
CA GLU A 252 19.47 17.00 -11.51
C GLU A 252 18.94 18.24 -12.21
N VAL A 253 18.08 18.98 -11.50
CA VAL A 253 17.39 20.15 -12.02
C VAL A 253 18.15 21.40 -11.63
N GLN A 254 18.57 22.15 -12.66
CA GLN A 254 19.37 23.35 -12.53
C GLN A 254 18.70 24.51 -13.28
N GLN A 255 18.45 25.59 -12.57
CA GLN A 255 17.88 26.85 -13.05
C GLN A 255 18.95 27.92 -12.97
N GLY A 256 19.86 27.92 -13.95
CA GLY A 256 21.04 28.79 -13.92
C GLY A 256 22.32 28.11 -14.42
N ASP A 257 23.45 28.77 -14.21
CA ASP A 257 24.79 28.16 -14.26
C ASP A 257 25.22 27.90 -12.80
N ILE A 258 25.42 26.63 -12.38
CA ILE A 258 25.71 26.27 -10.99
C ILE A 258 27.22 26.05 -10.79
N GLU A 259 27.85 26.84 -9.92
CA GLU A 259 29.30 26.76 -9.64
C GLU A 259 29.64 26.19 -8.27
N THR A 260 28.72 26.27 -7.32
CA THR A 260 28.87 25.74 -5.97
C THR A 260 28.82 24.20 -5.96
N ARG A 261 29.65 23.60 -5.10
CA ARG A 261 29.66 22.16 -4.85
C ARG A 261 28.80 21.82 -3.63
N ILE A 262 28.29 20.60 -3.58
CA ILE A 262 27.62 20.06 -2.40
C ILE A 262 28.50 20.25 -1.15
N ALA A 263 27.91 20.80 -0.08
CA ALA A 263 28.62 21.22 1.14
C ALA A 263 28.99 20.05 2.08
N ILE A 264 28.34 18.89 1.89
CA ILE A 264 28.49 17.67 2.68
C ILE A 264 29.56 16.80 2.02
N GLU A 265 30.58 16.37 2.77
CA GLU A 265 31.63 15.48 2.25
C GLU A 265 31.11 14.05 1.98
N GLU A 266 31.63 13.40 0.92
CA GLU A 266 31.25 12.05 0.45
C GLU A 266 31.22 10.98 1.56
N LEU A 267 32.05 11.12 2.60
CA LEU A 267 32.07 10.18 3.72
C LEU A 267 30.87 10.35 4.66
N ALA A 268 30.33 11.56 4.83
CA ALA A 268 29.10 11.77 5.60
C ALA A 268 27.87 11.36 4.77
N GLN A 269 27.86 11.68 3.48
CA GLN A 269 26.85 11.21 2.52
C GLN A 269 26.69 9.68 2.55
N HIS A 270 27.79 8.93 2.57
CA HIS A 270 27.78 7.46 2.66
C HIS A 270 27.44 6.92 4.05
N ASN A 271 27.73 7.66 5.13
CA ASN A 271 27.51 7.18 6.50
C ASN A 271 26.13 7.53 7.05
N TRP A 272 25.43 8.47 6.42
CA TRP A 272 24.01 8.73 6.68
C TRP A 272 23.19 7.69 5.92
N LEU A 273 22.34 6.95 6.65
CA LEU A 273 21.67 5.74 6.14
C LEU A 273 20.19 5.97 5.86
N ASN A 274 19.76 7.22 5.76
CA ASN A 274 18.38 7.65 5.58
C ASN A 274 18.25 8.38 4.23
N THR A 275 17.05 8.89 3.96
CA THR A 275 16.65 9.76 2.87
C THR A 275 15.94 11.00 3.41
N LEU A 276 15.57 11.93 2.53
CA LEU A 276 14.77 13.12 2.87
C LEU A 276 13.30 12.96 2.41
N VAL A 277 12.84 11.71 2.29
CA VAL A 277 11.43 11.34 2.08
C VAL A 277 10.72 11.43 3.44
N SER A 278 9.40 11.56 3.45
CA SER A 278 8.55 11.42 4.66
C SER A 278 7.63 10.21 4.50
N ALA A 279 7.11 9.66 5.59
CA ALA A 279 6.09 8.62 5.53
C ALA A 279 4.92 9.00 4.58
N GLU A 280 4.46 8.04 3.78
CA GLU A 280 3.28 8.17 2.92
C GLU A 280 2.11 7.38 3.51
N VAL A 281 0.98 8.05 3.72
CA VAL A 281 -0.31 7.39 3.94
C VAL A 281 -0.98 7.26 2.58
N ASN A 282 -1.44 6.06 2.22
CA ASN A 282 -2.34 5.85 1.11
C ASN A 282 -3.57 5.06 1.59
N LEU A 283 -4.75 5.67 1.49
CA LEU A 283 -6.01 5.05 1.89
C LEU A 283 -6.64 4.22 0.77
N ASP A 284 -6.19 4.39 -0.48
CA ASP A 284 -6.68 3.77 -1.73
C ASP A 284 -5.52 3.39 -2.69
N PRO A 285 -4.82 2.27 -2.47
CA PRO A 285 -3.75 1.82 -3.36
C PRO A 285 -4.20 1.23 -4.71
N ASP A 286 -5.49 0.88 -4.83
CA ASP A 286 -6.07 0.13 -5.95
C ASP A 286 -6.68 1.05 -7.03
N SER A 287 -7.25 2.20 -6.63
CA SER A 287 -7.86 3.12 -7.58
C SER A 287 -6.82 3.98 -8.33
N SER A 288 -7.15 4.33 -9.57
CA SER A 288 -6.27 5.14 -10.42
C SER A 288 -6.33 6.65 -10.11
N GLN A 289 -6.91 7.05 -8.97
CA GLN A 289 -7.03 8.45 -8.55
C GLN A 289 -6.00 8.74 -7.45
N SER A 290 -5.11 9.69 -7.72
CA SER A 290 -4.06 10.09 -6.76
C SER A 290 -4.64 10.73 -5.49
N ASN A 291 -4.46 10.09 -4.34
CA ASN A 291 -4.36 10.68 -3.00
C ASN A 291 -5.44 11.73 -2.62
N ASN A 292 -6.68 11.59 -3.13
CA ASN A 292 -7.77 12.55 -2.89
C ASN A 292 -9.05 11.90 -2.31
N GLY A 293 -8.87 10.89 -1.46
CA GLY A 293 -9.53 10.85 -0.15
C GLY A 293 -11.06 10.96 -0.01
N VAL A 294 -11.84 10.37 -0.92
CA VAL A 294 -13.31 10.39 -0.87
C VAL A 294 -13.91 8.97 -0.86
N TYR A 295 -13.61 8.21 0.19
CA TYR A 295 -14.33 6.98 0.53
C TYR A 295 -15.71 7.28 1.10
N VAL A 296 -16.75 7.21 0.27
CA VAL A 296 -18.12 7.52 0.67
C VAL A 296 -18.93 6.25 0.94
N ASN A 297 -18.94 5.85 2.20
CA ASN A 297 -19.89 4.85 2.67
C ASN A 297 -21.24 5.50 3.07
N VAL A 298 -22.36 4.95 2.57
CA VAL A 298 -23.72 5.45 2.83
C VAL A 298 -24.48 4.54 3.79
N THR A 299 -25.04 5.10 4.87
CA THR A 299 -25.83 4.31 5.86
C THR A 299 -27.32 4.66 5.89
N PRO A 300 -28.22 3.75 5.47
CA PRO A 300 -29.59 3.69 5.96
C PRO A 300 -29.65 2.86 7.24
N ASP A 301 -29.85 3.51 8.39
CA ASP A 301 -29.93 2.85 9.71
C ASP A 301 -28.64 2.12 10.13
N GLY A 302 -28.03 2.60 11.23
CA GLY A 302 -27.39 1.76 12.24
C GLY A 302 -26.28 0.81 11.81
N SER A 303 -25.82 0.88 10.57
CA SER A 303 -24.88 -0.04 9.96
C SER A 303 -23.45 0.35 10.34
N VAL A 304 -22.57 -0.64 10.42
CA VAL A 304 -21.13 -0.39 10.47
C VAL A 304 -20.69 -0.16 9.04
N VAL A 305 -19.79 0.79 8.84
CA VAL A 305 -19.17 1.08 7.56
C VAL A 305 -17.68 1.34 7.77
N ASP A 306 -16.86 0.91 6.83
CA ASP A 306 -15.42 1.07 6.91
C ASP A 306 -15.03 2.53 6.63
N VAL A 307 -13.96 3.00 7.27
CA VAL A 307 -13.43 4.37 7.12
C VAL A 307 -12.22 4.38 6.19
N THR A 308 -11.57 3.24 6.01
CA THR A 308 -10.43 3.03 5.11
C THR A 308 -10.72 1.82 4.25
N ASP A 309 -9.97 1.63 3.16
CA ASP A 309 -10.02 0.35 2.46
C ASP A 309 -9.40 -0.78 3.28
N SER A 310 -9.68 -1.99 2.81
CA SER A 310 -9.08 -3.26 3.18
C SER A 310 -7.59 -3.38 2.84
N ASP A 311 -7.09 -2.63 1.85
CA ASP A 311 -5.69 -2.59 1.44
C ASP A 311 -4.97 -1.27 1.79
N ALA A 312 -5.65 -0.34 2.46
CA ALA A 312 -5.09 0.92 2.95
C ALA A 312 -3.76 0.71 3.71
N ILE A 313 -2.75 1.52 3.39
CA ILE A 313 -1.36 1.27 3.77
C ILE A 313 -0.63 2.57 4.14
N ILE A 314 0.20 2.49 5.17
CA ILE A 314 1.29 3.43 5.42
C ILE A 314 2.58 2.78 4.91
N THR A 315 3.32 3.53 4.12
CA THR A 315 4.64 3.14 3.61
C THR A 315 5.69 4.17 3.97
N ASP A 316 6.87 3.69 4.28
CA ASP A 316 8.06 4.46 4.58
C ASP A 316 9.25 3.76 3.90
N VAL A 317 10.25 4.53 3.48
CA VAL A 317 11.39 4.06 2.68
C VAL A 317 12.62 3.81 3.55
N ASP A 318 12.81 4.62 4.59
CA ASP A 318 13.91 4.61 5.54
C ASP A 318 13.54 3.89 6.82
N ASP A 319 12.34 4.14 7.32
CA ASP A 319 11.87 3.68 8.60
C ASP A 319 10.90 2.49 8.48
N THR A 320 10.79 1.77 9.60
CA THR A 320 9.90 0.59 9.71
C THR A 320 9.02 0.65 10.95
N GLU A 321 9.15 1.72 11.72
CA GLU A 321 8.40 2.04 12.92
C GLU A 321 7.83 3.47 12.78
N LEU A 322 6.72 3.75 13.46
CA LEU A 322 5.97 5.00 13.39
C LEU A 322 5.78 5.55 14.81
N ALA A 323 6.10 6.81 15.05
CA ALA A 323 5.94 7.46 16.35
C ALA A 323 4.45 7.64 16.70
N SER A 324 3.63 8.11 15.75
CA SER A 324 2.18 8.17 15.91
C SER A 324 1.38 8.13 14.60
N LEU A 325 0.11 7.70 14.69
CA LEU A 325 -0.90 7.93 13.65
C LEU A 325 -2.01 8.80 14.24
N THR A 326 -2.30 9.90 13.58
CA THR A 326 -3.33 10.88 13.99
C THR A 326 -4.50 10.85 13.02
N ILE A 327 -5.72 10.95 13.57
CA ILE A 327 -6.97 11.07 12.80
C ILE A 327 -7.75 12.28 13.33
N ASP A 328 -7.83 13.36 12.56
CA ASP A 328 -8.71 14.49 12.84
C ASP A 328 -10.11 14.20 12.31
N VAL A 329 -11.12 14.23 13.18
CA VAL A 329 -12.49 13.84 12.84
C VAL A 329 -13.37 15.08 12.66
N VAL A 330 -13.61 15.45 11.42
CA VAL A 330 -14.28 16.71 11.07
C VAL A 330 -15.79 16.53 10.91
N ALA A 331 -16.52 17.58 11.32
CA ALA A 331 -17.97 17.73 11.19
C ALA A 331 -18.79 16.69 11.98
N VAL A 332 -18.38 16.34 13.20
CA VAL A 332 -19.17 15.53 14.14
C VAL A 332 -20.50 16.23 14.47
N ARG A 333 -21.64 15.55 14.29
CA ARG A 333 -23.01 16.16 14.40
C ARG A 333 -23.88 15.54 15.49
N ASP A 334 -23.89 14.22 15.59
CA ASP A 334 -24.68 13.45 16.56
C ASP A 334 -23.84 12.99 17.77
N GLY A 335 -22.50 13.00 17.66
CA GLY A 335 -21.47 12.85 18.70
C GLY A 335 -21.66 11.71 19.68
N ASN A 336 -22.61 11.82 20.61
CA ASN A 336 -22.98 10.74 21.53
C ASN A 336 -23.57 9.51 20.82
N ALA A 337 -24.04 9.68 19.58
CA ALA A 337 -24.54 8.60 18.74
C ALA A 337 -23.53 8.16 17.68
N GLU A 338 -22.35 8.77 17.62
CA GLU A 338 -21.35 8.52 16.57
C GLU A 338 -20.19 7.74 17.18
N LEU A 339 -19.95 6.58 16.60
CA LEU A 339 -19.05 5.57 17.12
C LEU A 339 -17.98 5.30 16.07
N LEU A 340 -16.72 5.56 16.40
CA LEU A 340 -15.59 5.02 15.65
C LEU A 340 -15.09 3.78 16.38
N THR A 341 -14.77 2.72 15.66
CA THR A 341 -14.17 1.50 16.19
C THR A 341 -12.82 1.30 15.52
N ILE A 342 -11.79 1.00 16.31
CA ILE A 342 -10.43 0.73 15.82
C ILE A 342 -9.92 -0.50 16.54
N ALA A 343 -9.58 -1.57 15.81
CA ALA A 343 -9.18 -2.87 16.38
C ALA A 343 -10.16 -3.37 17.46
N GLY A 344 -11.46 -3.27 17.15
CA GLY A 344 -12.57 -3.59 18.05
C GLY A 344 -12.77 -2.67 19.28
N ALA A 345 -11.95 -1.62 19.47
CA ALA A 345 -12.13 -0.64 20.54
C ALA A 345 -13.01 0.54 20.07
N GLN A 346 -14.12 0.76 20.77
CA GLN A 346 -15.16 1.71 20.35
C GLN A 346 -15.08 3.06 21.09
N PHE A 347 -14.95 4.14 20.33
CA PHE A 347 -14.86 5.53 20.75
C PHE A 347 -16.16 6.27 20.41
N GLN A 348 -16.75 6.93 21.40
CA GLN A 348 -17.96 7.74 21.21
C GLN A 348 -17.55 9.19 21.00
N LEU A 349 -17.85 9.77 19.83
CA LEU A 349 -17.35 11.07 19.35
C LEU A 349 -17.99 12.29 20.04
N ALA A 350 -18.16 12.21 21.36
CA ALA A 350 -18.55 13.34 22.22
C ALA A 350 -17.90 13.25 23.61
N THR A 351 -16.96 12.32 23.83
CA THR A 351 -16.35 12.10 25.15
C THR A 351 -14.90 11.68 25.01
N THR A 352 -13.98 12.54 25.49
CA THR A 352 -12.56 12.22 25.62
C THR A 352 -12.38 10.87 26.31
N SER A 353 -11.70 9.95 25.64
CA SER A 353 -11.58 8.54 26.06
C SER A 353 -10.29 7.94 25.52
N ASN A 354 -9.82 6.87 26.15
CA ASN A 354 -8.72 6.07 25.63
C ASN A 354 -8.99 4.58 25.82
N SER A 355 -8.38 3.77 24.97
CA SER A 355 -8.36 2.32 25.07
C SER A 355 -6.99 1.80 24.68
N ASN A 356 -6.58 0.70 25.31
CA ASN A 356 -5.38 -0.02 24.90
C ASN A 356 -5.78 -1.25 24.09
N VAL A 357 -5.17 -1.40 22.92
CA VAL A 357 -5.43 -2.53 22.01
C VAL A 357 -4.12 -3.18 21.63
N THR A 358 -4.10 -4.50 21.43
CA THR A 358 -2.90 -5.26 21.07
C THR A 358 -3.09 -5.89 19.70
N VAL A 359 -2.24 -5.51 18.75
CA VAL A 359 -2.24 -5.95 17.34
C VAL A 359 -0.79 -6.24 16.95
N GLY A 360 -0.54 -7.32 16.20
CA GLY A 360 0.80 -7.81 15.81
C GLY A 360 1.73 -8.27 16.96
N GLY A 361 1.46 -7.86 18.19
CA GLY A 361 2.31 -8.01 19.37
C GLY A 361 2.58 -6.67 20.05
N THR A 362 2.48 -5.57 19.30
CA THR A 362 2.49 -4.20 19.84
C THR A 362 1.20 -3.90 20.59
N THR A 363 1.29 -3.14 21.67
CA THR A 363 0.12 -2.63 22.39
C THR A 363 0.05 -1.13 22.19
N PHE A 364 -1.00 -0.69 21.50
CA PHE A 364 -1.27 0.70 21.23
C PHE A 364 -2.12 1.32 22.33
N ASN A 365 -1.92 2.61 22.58
CA ASN A 365 -2.83 3.49 23.29
C ASN A 365 -3.51 4.36 22.22
N ILE A 366 -4.81 4.15 22.04
CA ILE A 366 -5.66 4.89 21.13
C ILE A 366 -6.47 5.87 21.99
N ALA A 367 -6.26 7.17 21.79
CA ALA A 367 -6.85 8.23 22.60
C ALA A 367 -7.60 9.24 21.74
N TYR A 368 -8.89 9.42 22.00
CA TYR A 368 -9.74 10.44 21.40
C TYR A 368 -9.87 11.63 22.36
N ASP A 369 -9.63 12.86 21.90
CA ASP A 369 -9.92 14.09 22.65
C ASP A 369 -11.07 14.91 22.04
N ALA A 370 -12.24 14.86 22.69
CA ALA A 370 -13.46 15.47 22.18
C ALA A 370 -13.45 17.02 22.02
N PRO A 371 -12.63 17.81 22.74
CA PRO A 371 -12.50 19.25 22.49
C PRO A 371 -11.76 19.64 21.21
N SER A 372 -10.89 18.78 20.69
CA SER A 372 -10.21 18.97 19.39
C SER A 372 -10.71 18.05 18.29
N GLU A 373 -11.54 17.05 18.64
CA GLU A 373 -12.08 16.01 17.75
C GLU A 373 -11.01 15.08 17.12
N ILE A 374 -9.80 15.09 17.69
CA ILE A 374 -8.64 14.29 17.24
C ILE A 374 -8.54 12.94 17.96
N ILE A 375 -8.18 11.90 17.22
CA ILE A 375 -7.68 10.62 17.72
C ILE A 375 -6.16 10.55 17.50
N THR A 376 -5.43 10.09 18.52
CA THR A 376 -4.00 9.80 18.42
C THR A 376 -3.74 8.35 18.80
N ILE A 377 -3.01 7.64 17.94
CA ILE A 377 -2.60 6.24 18.09
C ILE A 377 -1.10 6.25 18.35
N THR A 378 -0.67 5.66 19.47
CA THR A 378 0.74 5.64 19.91
C THR A 378 1.10 4.29 20.54
N ASN A 379 2.38 3.92 20.56
CA ASN A 379 2.83 2.76 21.34
C ASN A 379 2.60 3.00 22.83
N ASN A 380 1.79 2.16 23.50
CA ASN A 380 1.52 2.28 24.94
C ASN A 380 2.76 1.98 25.80
N ALA A 381 3.80 1.33 25.26
CA ALA A 381 5.09 1.18 25.94
C ALA A 381 5.93 2.48 25.91
N GLY A 382 5.62 3.41 25.00
CA GLY A 382 6.44 4.56 24.64
C GLY A 382 7.56 4.17 23.66
N GLY A 383 8.01 5.14 22.87
CA GLY A 383 8.78 4.89 21.64
C GLY A 383 7.84 4.52 20.49
N ASP A 384 8.43 4.09 19.39
CA ASP A 384 7.75 4.02 18.10
C ASP A 384 7.12 2.62 17.92
N ALA A 385 6.27 2.43 16.90
CA ALA A 385 5.50 1.21 16.69
C ALA A 385 5.68 0.65 15.26
N PRO A 386 5.93 -0.65 15.06
CA PRO A 386 6.13 -1.21 13.72
C PRO A 386 5.01 -0.83 12.75
N ILE A 387 5.36 -0.30 11.57
CA ILE A 387 4.39 0.16 10.55
C ILE A 387 3.44 -0.97 10.14
N VAL A 388 3.92 -2.22 10.09
CA VAL A 388 3.08 -3.40 9.84
C VAL A 388 1.95 -3.59 10.88
N ASP A 389 2.23 -3.29 12.16
CA ASP A 389 1.23 -3.37 13.24
C ASP A 389 0.26 -2.18 13.17
N VAL A 390 0.71 -1.01 12.68
CA VAL A 390 -0.13 0.17 12.45
C VAL A 390 -1.03 -0.01 11.22
N ASN A 391 -0.54 -0.58 10.13
CA ASN A 391 -1.34 -0.90 8.93
C ASN A 391 -2.47 -1.88 9.28
N THR A 392 -2.21 -2.82 10.19
CA THR A 392 -3.24 -3.73 10.73
C THR A 392 -4.26 -3.00 11.64
N LEU A 393 -3.94 -1.83 12.20
CA LEU A 393 -4.95 -0.95 12.81
C LEU A 393 -5.71 -0.14 11.77
N LEU A 394 -5.01 0.36 10.75
CA LEU A 394 -5.55 1.24 9.72
C LEU A 394 -6.74 0.57 9.01
N THR A 395 -6.59 -0.69 8.60
CA THR A 395 -7.62 -1.45 7.85
C THR A 395 -8.80 -1.97 8.69
N ASP A 396 -8.82 -1.79 10.02
CA ASP A 396 -9.95 -2.15 10.91
C ASP A 396 -10.73 -0.90 11.40
N ILE A 397 -10.50 0.28 10.83
CA ILE A 397 -11.19 1.51 11.26
C ILE A 397 -12.60 1.54 10.67
N THR A 398 -13.60 1.51 11.54
CA THR A 398 -15.02 1.53 11.14
C THR A 398 -15.83 2.58 11.88
N TYR A 399 -16.82 3.17 11.21
CA TYR A 399 -17.75 4.16 11.74
C TYR A 399 -19.17 3.60 11.83
N LYS A 400 -19.95 4.12 12.80
CA LYS A 400 -21.38 3.81 12.95
C LYS A 400 -22.14 4.94 13.65
N ASN A 401 -23.28 5.32 13.07
CA ASN A 401 -24.24 6.22 13.71
C ASN A 401 -25.42 5.42 14.33
N ILE A 402 -25.60 5.50 15.65
CA ILE A 402 -26.67 4.83 16.41
C ILE A 402 -27.85 5.75 16.77
N ALA A 403 -27.94 6.94 16.17
CA ALA A 403 -29.07 7.84 16.38
C ALA A 403 -30.37 7.24 15.80
N ALA A 404 -31.48 7.39 16.53
CA ALA A 404 -32.80 6.98 16.02
C ALA A 404 -33.32 7.87 14.87
N ALA A 405 -32.63 8.99 14.61
CA ALA A 405 -32.78 9.86 13.46
C ALA A 405 -31.42 10.58 13.29
N PRO A 406 -30.49 10.00 12.51
CA PRO A 406 -29.18 10.61 12.27
C PRO A 406 -29.29 12.00 11.64
N THR A 407 -28.36 12.88 11.99
CA THR A 407 -28.17 14.17 11.34
C THR A 407 -27.37 13.93 10.07
N ALA A 408 -28.05 14.13 8.93
CA ALA A 408 -27.49 13.87 7.62
C ALA A 408 -26.26 14.73 7.29
N GLY A 409 -25.47 14.25 6.33
CA GLY A 409 -24.27 14.90 5.82
C GLY A 409 -22.98 14.16 6.20
N TYR A 410 -21.87 14.68 5.69
CA TYR A 410 -20.57 14.02 5.71
C TYR A 410 -19.86 14.07 7.07
N ARG A 411 -18.99 13.09 7.31
CA ARG A 411 -17.92 13.08 8.32
C ARG A 411 -16.61 12.87 7.58
N ALA A 412 -15.64 13.74 7.81
CA ALA A 412 -14.30 13.54 7.29
C ALA A 412 -13.37 13.01 8.38
N PHE A 413 -12.42 12.18 7.98
CA PHE A 413 -11.39 11.56 8.83
C PHE A 413 -10.06 11.86 8.15
N ASN A 414 -9.29 12.78 8.72
CA ASN A 414 -8.05 13.25 8.11
C ASN A 414 -6.86 12.58 8.81
N PHE A 415 -6.12 11.78 8.07
CA PHE A 415 -5.03 10.93 8.53
C PHE A 415 -3.68 11.60 8.31
N THR A 416 -2.83 11.53 9.33
CA THR A 416 -1.43 11.96 9.30
C THR A 416 -0.58 10.94 10.04
N ALA A 417 0.43 10.40 9.37
CA ALA A 417 1.43 9.51 9.97
C ALA A 417 2.67 10.33 10.36
N ASP A 418 3.17 10.09 11.57
CA ASP A 418 4.35 10.74 12.16
C ASP A 418 5.36 9.64 12.46
N ASP A 419 6.42 9.57 11.65
CA ASP A 419 7.56 8.65 11.75
C ASP A 419 8.57 9.06 12.85
N GLY A 420 8.47 10.29 13.34
CA GLY A 420 9.41 10.91 14.27
C GLY A 420 10.24 12.04 13.64
N ASP A 421 10.17 12.20 12.32
CA ASP A 421 10.79 13.29 11.55
C ASP A 421 9.74 14.32 11.10
N THR A 422 8.93 13.96 10.09
CA THR A 422 8.09 14.90 9.35
C THR A 422 6.75 14.25 9.00
N ASP A 423 5.68 14.73 9.63
CA ASP A 423 4.29 14.38 9.35
C ASP A 423 4.00 14.19 7.84
N SER A 424 3.38 13.06 7.51
CA SER A 424 2.93 12.72 6.15
C SER A 424 1.99 13.79 5.58
N ALA A 425 1.90 13.85 4.25
CA ALA A 425 0.81 14.56 3.59
C ALA A 425 -0.56 14.11 4.15
N LEU A 426 -1.47 15.06 4.32
CA LEU A 426 -2.81 14.81 4.87
C LEU A 426 -3.64 13.97 3.90
N GLN A 427 -4.11 12.80 4.33
CA GLN A 427 -5.08 11.99 3.58
C GLN A 427 -6.46 12.08 4.20
N THR A 428 -7.52 12.11 3.40
CA THR A 428 -8.90 12.24 3.90
C THR A 428 -9.71 10.97 3.62
N SER A 429 -10.71 10.67 4.44
CA SER A 429 -11.81 9.74 4.12
C SER A 429 -13.14 10.36 4.53
N SER A 430 -14.25 10.08 3.83
CA SER A 430 -15.43 10.94 3.79
C SER A 430 -16.78 10.19 3.81
N ILE A 431 -17.26 9.81 4.99
CA ILE A 431 -18.49 9.00 5.16
C ILE A 431 -19.77 9.85 5.09
N LEU A 432 -20.77 9.40 4.31
CA LEU A 432 -22.08 10.05 4.19
C LEU A 432 -23.12 9.40 5.13
N VAL A 433 -23.51 10.15 6.16
CA VAL A 433 -24.65 9.79 7.01
C VAL A 433 -25.95 10.22 6.33
N GLY A 434 -26.85 9.26 6.04
CA GLY A 434 -28.17 9.51 5.45
C GLY A 434 -29.26 9.81 6.49
N SER A 435 -30.40 10.34 6.04
CA SER A 435 -31.58 10.50 6.92
C SER A 435 -32.44 9.24 6.95
N ALA A 436 -32.98 8.88 8.11
CA ALA A 436 -33.83 7.68 8.28
C ALA A 436 -35.17 7.70 7.51
N THR A 437 -35.46 8.75 6.73
CA THR A 437 -36.65 8.87 5.88
C THR A 437 -36.35 9.20 4.44
N ASP A 438 -35.08 9.43 4.09
CA ASP A 438 -34.64 9.72 2.73
C ASP A 438 -33.16 9.32 2.58
N LEU A 439 -32.93 8.26 1.80
CA LEU A 439 -31.63 7.88 1.22
C LEU A 439 -31.31 8.75 -0.02
N LYS A 440 -31.88 9.95 -0.09
CA LYS A 440 -31.53 10.86 -1.17
C LYS A 440 -30.16 11.44 -0.88
N PHE A 441 -29.30 11.33 -1.89
CA PHE A 441 -28.20 12.26 -2.10
C PHE A 441 -28.70 13.70 -1.93
N GLU A 442 -28.16 14.37 -0.91
CA GLU A 442 -28.22 15.81 -0.71
C GLU A 442 -26.84 16.39 -1.04
N THR A 443 -26.79 17.56 -1.65
CA THR A 443 -25.49 18.22 -1.94
C THR A 443 -24.72 18.50 -0.67
N ILE A 444 -23.44 18.15 -0.75
CA ILE A 444 -22.45 18.47 0.27
C ILE A 444 -22.15 19.96 0.15
N ASN A 445 -22.28 20.67 1.27
CA ASN A 445 -21.73 22.02 1.41
C ASN A 445 -22.13 22.99 0.27
N GLY A 446 -23.40 22.95 -0.14
CA GLY A 446 -23.88 23.65 -1.35
C GLY A 446 -23.76 25.17 -1.33
N GLY A 447 -23.93 25.77 -0.14
CA GLY A 447 -23.64 27.19 0.15
C GLY A 447 -22.21 27.45 0.63
N PHE A 448 -21.32 26.46 0.58
CA PHE A 448 -19.92 26.55 1.02
C PHE A 448 -19.71 26.98 2.48
N GLU A 449 -20.68 26.78 3.36
CA GLU A 449 -20.65 27.23 4.77
C GLU A 449 -19.65 26.49 5.66
N GLU A 450 -19.08 25.36 5.22
CA GLU A 450 -18.02 24.63 5.93
C GLU A 450 -16.74 24.56 5.06
N PRO A 451 -15.54 24.84 5.61
CA PRO A 451 -15.30 25.31 6.96
C PRO A 451 -15.72 26.77 7.09
N VAL A 452 -16.27 27.16 8.24
CA VAL A 452 -16.61 28.57 8.51
C VAL A 452 -15.34 29.42 8.49
N THR A 453 -15.18 30.27 7.48
CA THR A 453 -14.00 31.15 7.37
C THR A 453 -14.01 32.22 8.45
N ALA A 454 -12.82 32.59 8.94
CA ALA A 454 -12.68 33.65 9.95
C ALA A 454 -12.50 35.05 9.31
N SER A 455 -12.45 35.11 7.98
CA SER A 455 -12.29 36.31 7.17
C SER A 455 -13.49 37.28 7.29
N THR A 456 -13.31 38.48 6.75
CA THR A 456 -14.43 39.43 6.45
C THR A 456 -14.33 39.93 5.01
N THR A 457 -13.63 39.15 4.19
CA THR A 457 -13.21 39.49 2.83
C THR A 457 -13.34 38.26 1.94
N TRP A 458 -12.23 37.61 1.64
CA TRP A 458 -12.13 36.30 1.01
C TRP A 458 -10.97 35.54 1.67
N GLU A 459 -10.88 34.25 1.38
CA GLU A 459 -9.86 33.32 1.88
C GLU A 459 -9.67 32.21 0.84
N LEU A 460 -8.45 31.68 0.71
CA LEU A 460 -8.18 30.46 -0.05
C LEU A 460 -8.17 29.32 0.96
N VAL A 461 -9.00 28.33 0.72
CA VAL A 461 -9.19 27.18 1.62
C VAL A 461 -8.78 25.94 0.87
N ASP A 462 -7.96 25.07 1.48
CA ASP A 462 -7.63 23.77 0.91
C ASP A 462 -8.90 22.94 0.68
N GLN A 463 -9.01 22.31 -0.50
CA GLN A 463 -10.19 21.54 -0.90
C GLN A 463 -10.53 20.41 0.09
N THR A 464 -9.52 19.82 0.74
CA THR A 464 -9.72 18.76 1.76
C THR A 464 -10.56 19.24 2.94
N LEU A 465 -10.52 20.55 3.23
CA LEU A 465 -11.34 21.17 4.27
C LEU A 465 -12.73 21.58 3.76
N VAL A 466 -12.87 21.90 2.46
CA VAL A 466 -14.14 22.31 1.83
C VAL A 466 -14.96 21.07 1.47
N LEU A 467 -15.47 20.41 2.51
CA LEU A 467 -16.12 19.09 2.44
C LEU A 467 -16.98 18.87 1.19
N GLY A 468 -16.58 17.87 0.39
CA GLY A 468 -17.32 17.43 -0.80
C GLY A 468 -17.15 18.29 -2.05
N TRP A 469 -16.12 19.12 -2.11
CA TRP A 469 -15.78 19.91 -3.29
C TRP A 469 -14.30 19.77 -3.64
N ASP A 470 -14.04 19.20 -4.80
CA ASP A 470 -12.71 19.19 -5.42
C ASP A 470 -12.54 20.40 -6.34
N THR A 471 -11.29 20.75 -6.62
CA THR A 471 -10.92 21.78 -7.58
C THR A 471 -9.86 21.28 -8.56
N THR A 472 -9.94 21.72 -9.82
CA THR A 472 -8.84 21.57 -10.76
C THR A 472 -7.82 22.73 -10.68
N ASP A 473 -7.81 23.51 -9.59
CA ASP A 473 -6.74 24.46 -9.33
C ASP A 473 -5.45 23.67 -9.00
N PRO A 474 -4.31 23.92 -9.66
CA PRO A 474 -3.07 23.20 -9.41
C PRO A 474 -2.53 23.25 -7.98
N THR A 475 -3.07 24.11 -7.11
CA THR A 475 -2.69 24.19 -5.70
C THR A 475 -3.78 23.70 -4.75
N SER A 476 -4.80 23.02 -5.27
CA SER A 476 -5.87 22.36 -4.49
C SER A 476 -6.69 23.30 -3.60
N VAL A 477 -6.73 24.61 -3.89
CA VAL A 477 -7.49 25.60 -3.11
C VAL A 477 -8.77 26.11 -3.79
N ILE A 478 -9.76 26.42 -2.97
CA ILE A 478 -11.04 27.03 -3.34
C ILE A 478 -11.12 28.44 -2.72
N GLU A 479 -11.45 29.46 -3.53
CA GLU A 479 -11.64 30.84 -3.04
C GLU A 479 -13.04 31.01 -2.46
N ILE A 480 -13.11 31.25 -1.15
CA ILE A 480 -14.35 31.46 -0.39
C ILE A 480 -14.48 32.94 -0.02
N TRP A 481 -15.67 33.53 -0.22
CA TRP A 481 -15.98 34.94 0.02
C TRP A 481 -16.95 35.12 1.20
N ASP A 482 -16.63 36.01 2.14
CA ASP A 482 -17.52 36.40 3.24
C ASP A 482 -18.68 37.31 2.78
N SER A 483 -19.87 37.06 3.31
CA SER A 483 -21.12 37.68 2.91
C SER A 483 -21.18 39.17 3.24
N GLY A 484 -21.07 39.98 2.18
CA GLY A 484 -21.05 41.43 2.24
C GLY A 484 -19.72 42.02 1.80
N PHE A 485 -18.68 41.21 1.59
CA PHE A 485 -17.42 41.68 0.99
C PHE A 485 -17.67 42.31 -0.38
N ASN A 486 -17.03 43.47 -0.62
CA ASN A 486 -17.30 44.36 -1.77
C ASN A 486 -18.79 44.71 -2.03
N GLY A 487 -19.69 44.49 -1.07
CA GLY A 487 -21.13 44.68 -1.21
C GLY A 487 -21.86 43.51 -1.91
N VAL A 488 -21.22 42.35 -2.05
CA VAL A 488 -21.84 41.10 -2.50
C VAL A 488 -22.25 40.30 -1.27
N THR A 489 -23.54 40.30 -0.95
CA THR A 489 -24.13 39.41 0.05
C THR A 489 -24.30 38.03 -0.56
N ALA A 490 -23.96 36.98 0.19
CA ALA A 490 -24.26 35.59 -0.15
C ALA A 490 -25.77 35.38 -0.38
N GLN A 491 -26.11 34.37 -1.17
CA GLN A 491 -27.48 33.94 -1.45
C GLN A 491 -27.98 33.00 -0.36
N GLU A 492 -27.21 31.98 0.02
CA GLU A 492 -27.38 31.22 1.25
C GLU A 492 -26.41 31.75 2.33
N GLY A 493 -26.62 31.38 3.60
CA GLY A 493 -25.56 31.45 4.61
C GLY A 493 -24.86 32.79 4.82
N ASN A 494 -23.55 32.70 5.01
CA ASN A 494 -22.60 33.76 5.33
C ASN A 494 -21.35 33.74 4.44
N GLN A 495 -21.15 32.75 3.57
CA GLN A 495 -20.07 32.71 2.58
C GLN A 495 -20.51 32.07 1.25
N PHE A 496 -19.65 32.08 0.24
CA PHE A 496 -19.88 31.50 -1.10
C PHE A 496 -18.58 31.33 -1.89
N ALA A 497 -18.55 30.51 -2.94
CA ALA A 497 -17.35 30.26 -3.72
C ALA A 497 -17.18 31.17 -4.95
N GLU A 498 -15.93 31.48 -5.30
CA GLU A 498 -15.53 31.96 -6.63
C GLU A 498 -14.90 30.80 -7.42
N LEU A 499 -15.51 30.44 -8.56
CA LEU A 499 -15.17 29.21 -9.33
C LEU A 499 -13.73 29.14 -9.87
N ASN A 500 -12.95 30.22 -9.76
CA ASN A 500 -11.71 30.42 -10.53
C ASN A 500 -10.53 30.93 -9.70
N ALA A 501 -10.62 30.85 -8.37
CA ALA A 501 -9.60 31.16 -7.37
C ALA A 501 -8.44 32.07 -7.85
N ASN A 502 -7.20 31.59 -7.76
CA ASN A 502 -6.04 32.24 -8.38
C ASN A 502 -5.84 31.78 -9.84
N ASN A 503 -6.16 30.52 -10.15
CA ASN A 503 -5.99 29.92 -11.48
C ASN A 503 -7.34 29.58 -12.13
N PRO A 504 -7.44 29.54 -13.47
CA PRO A 504 -8.64 29.06 -14.15
C PRO A 504 -8.90 27.58 -13.83
N SER A 505 -9.79 27.34 -12.87
CA SER A 505 -10.12 26.04 -12.31
C SER A 505 -11.56 25.63 -12.64
N THR A 506 -11.95 24.46 -12.15
CA THR A 506 -13.29 23.91 -12.18
C THR A 506 -13.55 23.35 -10.80
N LEU A 507 -14.69 23.71 -10.19
CA LEU A 507 -15.13 23.04 -8.97
C LEU A 507 -15.96 21.81 -9.34
N SER A 508 -15.77 20.71 -8.63
CA SER A 508 -16.48 19.46 -8.86
C SER A 508 -16.98 18.84 -7.56
N GLN A 509 -18.09 18.09 -7.67
CA GLN A 509 -18.57 17.19 -6.64
C GLN A 509 -18.94 15.88 -7.32
N THR A 510 -18.26 14.80 -6.94
CA THR A 510 -18.61 13.44 -7.37
C THR A 510 -19.86 12.99 -6.61
N LEU A 511 -20.84 12.49 -7.35
CA LEU A 511 -22.05 11.90 -6.81
C LEU A 511 -21.98 10.39 -7.02
N ILE A 512 -21.91 9.64 -5.92
CA ILE A 512 -21.89 8.17 -5.89
C ILE A 512 -23.29 7.56 -5.64
N ASP A 513 -23.42 6.22 -5.55
CA ASP A 513 -24.64 5.39 -5.51
C ASP A 513 -25.88 5.93 -6.25
N ILE A 514 -25.65 6.61 -7.37
CA ILE A 514 -26.72 7.07 -8.23
C ILE A 514 -27.40 5.83 -8.78
N GLN A 515 -28.73 5.81 -8.83
CA GLN A 515 -29.45 4.65 -9.36
C GLN A 515 -29.61 4.83 -10.89
N PRO A 516 -28.89 4.06 -11.74
CA PRO A 516 -29.01 4.17 -13.19
C PRO A 516 -30.46 4.12 -13.69
N GLY A 517 -30.88 5.16 -14.42
CA GLY A 517 -32.25 5.34 -14.91
C GLY A 517 -33.12 6.28 -14.07
N GLY A 518 -32.72 6.66 -12.86
CA GLY A 518 -33.39 7.71 -12.09
C GLY A 518 -33.01 9.13 -12.51
N ASP A 519 -33.69 10.11 -11.94
CA ASP A 519 -33.54 11.54 -12.27
C ASP A 519 -32.71 12.27 -11.19
N ILE A 520 -31.62 12.93 -11.60
CA ILE A 520 -30.97 13.96 -10.78
C ILE A 520 -31.62 15.30 -11.10
N THR A 521 -32.17 15.95 -10.07
CA THR A 521 -32.61 17.33 -10.13
C THR A 521 -31.58 18.23 -9.48
N TYR A 522 -31.08 19.21 -10.25
CA TYR A 522 -30.14 20.21 -9.79
C TYR A 522 -30.79 21.60 -9.62
N SER A 523 -30.25 22.38 -8.70
CA SER A 523 -30.37 23.82 -8.58
C SER A 523 -29.01 24.42 -8.21
N PHE A 524 -28.76 25.67 -8.56
CA PHE A 524 -27.62 26.45 -8.06
C PHE A 524 -27.85 27.92 -8.34
N PHE A 525 -27.20 28.81 -7.59
CA PHE A 525 -27.19 30.23 -7.88
C PHE A 525 -25.85 30.67 -8.48
N HIS A 526 -25.93 31.37 -9.60
CA HIS A 526 -24.75 31.95 -10.25
C HIS A 526 -24.87 33.47 -10.35
N ARG A 527 -23.74 34.17 -10.22
CA ARG A 527 -23.63 35.62 -10.32
C ARG A 527 -22.30 36.05 -10.91
N GLY A 528 -22.30 37.08 -11.76
CA GLY A 528 -21.06 37.70 -12.21
C GLY A 528 -20.43 38.62 -11.16
N ARG A 529 -19.11 38.69 -11.07
CA ARG A 529 -18.36 39.54 -10.11
C ARG A 529 -18.36 41.00 -10.54
N ALA A 530 -17.82 41.27 -11.74
CA ALA A 530 -17.62 42.64 -12.24
C ALA A 530 -18.60 43.07 -13.35
N GLY A 531 -19.31 42.12 -13.95
CA GLY A 531 -20.24 42.37 -15.06
C GLY A 531 -20.96 41.08 -15.44
N VAL A 532 -21.10 40.80 -16.75
CA VAL A 532 -21.61 39.51 -17.22
C VAL A 532 -20.48 38.49 -17.26
N ASP A 533 -20.60 37.47 -16.42
CA ASP A 533 -19.74 36.28 -16.44
C ASP A 533 -20.55 35.08 -16.95
N THR A 534 -19.90 33.96 -17.28
CA THR A 534 -20.52 32.75 -17.84
C THR A 534 -19.78 31.51 -17.40
N MET A 535 -20.50 30.56 -16.84
CA MET A 535 -20.04 29.21 -16.47
C MET A 535 -20.78 28.13 -17.28
N GLU A 536 -20.24 26.93 -17.25
CA GLU A 536 -20.84 25.69 -17.74
C GLU A 536 -20.93 24.68 -16.61
N LEU A 537 -22.14 24.18 -16.36
CA LEU A 537 -22.37 22.97 -15.59
C LEU A 537 -22.22 21.78 -16.53
N ASN A 538 -21.38 20.80 -16.22
CA ASN A 538 -21.34 19.51 -16.90
C ASN A 538 -21.62 18.38 -15.91
N ILE A 539 -22.28 17.33 -16.40
CA ILE A 539 -22.48 16.07 -15.70
C ILE A 539 -21.72 15.01 -16.49
N ILE A 540 -20.79 14.32 -15.86
CA ILE A 540 -19.85 13.41 -16.50
C ILE A 540 -20.02 12.01 -15.90
N ASP A 541 -20.33 11.03 -16.74
CA ASP A 541 -20.25 9.60 -16.41
C ASP A 541 -18.78 9.24 -16.14
N THR A 542 -18.43 8.87 -14.91
CA THR A 542 -17.02 8.68 -14.50
C THR A 542 -16.42 7.43 -15.15
N ASP A 543 -17.16 6.31 -15.16
CA ASP A 543 -16.83 5.06 -15.86
C ASP A 543 -16.33 5.24 -17.32
N SER A 544 -16.95 6.17 -18.06
CA SER A 544 -16.69 6.38 -19.49
C SER A 544 -16.11 7.74 -19.85
N GLY A 545 -15.93 8.64 -18.87
CA GLY A 545 -15.54 10.04 -19.06
C GLY A 545 -16.49 10.84 -19.97
N SER A 546 -17.76 10.42 -20.09
CA SER A 546 -18.69 10.98 -21.08
C SER A 546 -19.62 12.02 -20.48
N ILE A 547 -19.68 13.22 -21.09
CA ILE A 547 -20.65 14.25 -20.68
C ILE A 547 -22.09 13.77 -21.00
N ILE A 548 -22.84 13.44 -19.95
CA ILE A 548 -24.26 13.04 -19.97
C ILE A 548 -25.13 14.27 -20.29
N ALA A 549 -24.89 15.36 -19.57
CA ALA A 549 -25.65 16.59 -19.65
C ALA A 549 -24.73 17.81 -19.52
N THR A 550 -25.11 18.93 -20.16
CA THR A 550 -24.36 20.18 -20.12
C THR A 550 -25.29 21.39 -20.11
N ARG A 551 -24.91 22.43 -19.38
CA ARG A 551 -25.71 23.64 -19.18
C ARG A 551 -24.83 24.88 -18.97
N GLN A 552 -24.63 25.64 -20.05
CA GLN A 552 -24.10 27.01 -19.95
C GLN A 552 -25.12 28.00 -19.40
N VAL A 553 -24.67 28.88 -18.50
CA VAL A 553 -25.45 30.00 -17.94
C VAL A 553 -24.62 31.27 -17.86
N SER A 554 -25.27 32.43 -18.05
CA SER A 554 -24.63 33.75 -17.99
C SER A 554 -25.46 34.68 -17.11
N THR A 555 -24.80 35.35 -16.16
CA THR A 555 -25.45 36.27 -15.20
C THR A 555 -24.65 37.56 -15.10
N ASP A 556 -25.33 38.69 -14.90
CA ASP A 556 -24.66 39.96 -14.59
C ASP A 556 -24.31 40.06 -13.10
N ASN A 557 -23.74 41.20 -12.69
CA ASN A 557 -23.31 41.42 -11.31
C ASN A 557 -24.34 42.15 -10.43
N THR A 558 -25.61 42.23 -10.86
CA THR A 558 -26.64 42.99 -10.14
C THR A 558 -27.38 42.16 -9.09
N ALA A 559 -27.55 40.86 -9.31
CA ALA A 559 -28.21 39.92 -8.40
C ALA A 559 -27.76 38.47 -8.68
N TRP A 560 -27.92 37.60 -7.68
CA TRP A 560 -27.89 36.15 -7.86
C TRP A 560 -29.06 35.67 -8.73
N VAL A 561 -28.82 34.66 -9.55
CA VAL A 561 -29.85 34.01 -10.39
C VAL A 561 -29.81 32.51 -10.20
N GLU A 562 -30.95 31.95 -9.80
CA GLU A 562 -31.19 30.52 -9.69
C GLU A 562 -31.24 29.86 -11.08
N TYR A 563 -30.55 28.73 -11.22
CA TYR A 563 -30.60 27.85 -12.37
C TYR A 563 -30.87 26.42 -11.93
N SER A 564 -32.02 25.89 -12.32
CA SER A 564 -32.42 24.51 -12.00
C SER A 564 -32.83 23.71 -13.23
N GLY A 565 -32.78 22.39 -13.08
CA GLY A 565 -33.13 21.44 -14.12
C GLY A 565 -33.13 20.00 -13.60
N THR A 566 -33.52 19.07 -14.47
CA THR A 566 -33.52 17.63 -14.18
C THR A 566 -32.91 16.92 -15.37
N PHE A 567 -32.12 15.88 -15.12
CA PHE A 567 -31.63 14.95 -16.14
C PHE A 567 -31.73 13.52 -15.65
N THR A 568 -32.03 12.61 -16.57
CA THR A 568 -32.11 11.17 -16.30
C THR A 568 -30.73 10.55 -16.49
N VAL A 569 -30.29 9.79 -15.49
CA VAL A 569 -28.99 9.11 -15.47
C VAL A 569 -29.03 7.92 -16.44
N PRO A 570 -27.99 7.66 -17.25
CA PRO A 570 -27.96 6.48 -18.12
C PRO A 570 -28.06 5.20 -17.29
N VAL A 571 -28.69 4.16 -17.83
CA VAL A 571 -28.92 2.87 -17.11
C VAL A 571 -27.65 2.02 -16.90
N THR A 572 -26.46 2.62 -17.00
CA THR A 572 -25.16 1.95 -16.85
C THR A 572 -24.24 2.68 -15.89
N THR A 573 -24.68 3.79 -15.31
CA THR A 573 -23.85 4.77 -14.62
C THR A 573 -24.22 4.79 -13.14
N SER A 574 -23.34 4.32 -12.26
CA SER A 574 -23.51 4.36 -10.79
C SER A 574 -22.98 5.65 -10.15
N GLU A 575 -22.15 6.40 -10.88
CA GLU A 575 -21.44 7.57 -10.37
C GLU A 575 -21.33 8.66 -11.45
N VAL A 576 -21.45 9.94 -11.06
CA VAL A 576 -21.21 11.07 -11.97
C VAL A 576 -20.47 12.20 -11.27
N ASP A 577 -19.52 12.80 -11.98
CA ASP A 577 -18.96 14.10 -11.60
C ASP A 577 -19.91 15.21 -12.03
N VAL A 578 -20.20 16.11 -11.10
CA VAL A 578 -20.90 17.36 -11.39
C VAL A 578 -19.91 18.51 -11.32
N THR A 579 -19.63 19.14 -12.46
CA THR A 579 -18.54 20.11 -12.61
C THR A 579 -19.02 21.49 -13.02
N PHE A 580 -18.41 22.53 -12.45
CA PHE A 580 -18.69 23.94 -12.68
C PHE A 580 -17.45 24.65 -13.22
N THR A 581 -17.39 24.86 -14.53
CA THR A 581 -16.23 25.47 -15.22
C THR A 581 -16.56 26.88 -15.69
N ALA A 582 -15.67 27.85 -15.52
CA ALA A 582 -15.85 29.16 -16.14
C ALA A 582 -15.53 29.16 -17.64
N ILE A 583 -16.42 29.79 -18.41
CA ILE A 583 -16.32 29.96 -19.85
C ILE A 583 -15.89 31.38 -20.22
N SER A 584 -16.35 32.40 -19.49
CA SER A 584 -15.89 33.79 -19.66
C SER A 584 -16.21 34.68 -18.47
N THR A 585 -15.47 35.79 -18.34
CA THR A 585 -15.68 36.82 -17.32
C THR A 585 -15.75 38.21 -17.97
N ALA A 586 -16.41 39.16 -17.30
CA ALA A 586 -16.48 40.55 -17.72
C ALA A 586 -15.13 41.28 -17.66
N THR A 587 -14.19 40.77 -16.85
CA THR A 587 -12.82 41.28 -16.73
C THR A 587 -11.93 40.81 -17.88
N GLY A 588 -12.23 39.65 -18.47
CA GLY A 588 -11.42 38.97 -19.46
C GLY A 588 -10.29 38.10 -18.89
N SER A 589 -10.15 38.03 -17.56
CA SER A 589 -9.33 37.02 -16.87
C SER A 589 -10.25 35.92 -16.37
N LEU A 590 -9.99 34.66 -16.69
CA LEU A 590 -10.83 33.57 -16.18
C LEU A 590 -10.70 33.43 -14.65
N SER A 591 -9.52 33.70 -14.09
CA SER A 591 -9.27 33.76 -12.63
C SER A 591 -9.90 34.94 -11.87
N VAL A 592 -10.93 35.60 -12.44
CA VAL A 592 -11.61 36.74 -11.80
C VAL A 592 -13.07 36.82 -12.28
N GLY A 593 -13.95 36.05 -11.65
CA GLY A 593 -15.40 36.07 -11.82
C GLY A 593 -16.09 34.73 -11.60
N ASN A 594 -17.39 34.68 -11.91
CA ASN A 594 -18.31 33.55 -11.70
C ASN A 594 -18.38 33.09 -10.22
N PHE A 595 -19.28 33.70 -9.47
CA PHE A 595 -19.62 33.25 -8.13
C PHE A 595 -20.67 32.12 -8.19
N LEU A 596 -20.52 31.12 -7.32
CA LEU A 596 -21.42 29.98 -7.12
C LEU A 596 -21.85 29.92 -5.65
N ASP A 597 -23.13 29.64 -5.41
CA ASP A 597 -23.74 29.53 -4.08
C ASP A 597 -25.04 28.70 -4.16
N ASP A 598 -25.53 28.17 -3.03
CA ASP A 598 -26.78 27.39 -2.88
C ASP A 598 -26.89 26.31 -3.98
N ALA A 599 -25.78 25.60 -4.20
CA ALA A 599 -25.71 24.46 -5.12
C ALA A 599 -26.43 23.25 -4.50
N GLY A 600 -27.25 22.58 -5.29
CA GLY A 600 -28.15 21.53 -4.81
C GLY A 600 -28.40 20.48 -5.86
N PHE A 601 -28.25 19.22 -5.47
CA PHE A 601 -28.46 18.01 -6.24
C PHE A 601 -29.36 17.13 -5.38
N THR A 602 -30.41 16.61 -6.00
CA THR A 602 -31.35 15.70 -5.35
C THR A 602 -31.63 14.56 -6.30
N PHE A 603 -31.40 13.34 -5.82
CA PHE A 603 -31.71 12.14 -6.59
C PHE A 603 -33.18 11.73 -6.42
N SER A 604 -33.80 11.28 -7.51
CA SER A 604 -35.17 10.75 -7.52
C SER A 604 -35.25 9.53 -8.43
N GLY A 605 -35.09 8.35 -7.84
CA GLY A 605 -35.35 7.04 -8.46
C GLY A 605 -36.18 6.14 -7.53
N PRO A 606 -36.52 4.92 -7.96
CA PRO A 606 -37.12 3.92 -7.08
C PRO A 606 -36.15 3.53 -5.95
N THR A 607 -36.70 3.03 -4.84
CA THR A 607 -35.89 2.56 -3.71
C THR A 607 -35.24 1.20 -4.04
N PRO A 608 -33.94 1.01 -3.77
CA PRO A 608 -33.28 -0.28 -3.93
C PRO A 608 -33.95 -1.37 -3.09
N ASP A 609 -34.02 -2.58 -3.64
CA ASP A 609 -34.26 -3.79 -2.86
C ASP A 609 -32.97 -4.16 -2.10
N LEU A 610 -33.08 -4.43 -0.80
CA LEU A 610 -31.97 -4.84 0.06
C LEU A 610 -32.14 -6.31 0.47
N PHE A 611 -31.11 -7.12 0.21
CA PHE A 611 -31.03 -8.51 0.66
C PHE A 611 -29.71 -8.79 1.37
N SER A 612 -29.70 -9.82 2.21
CA SER A 612 -28.47 -10.33 2.82
C SER A 612 -28.42 -11.86 2.83
N LEU A 613 -27.21 -12.39 2.66
CA LEU A 613 -26.85 -13.80 2.76
C LEU A 613 -25.41 -13.94 3.29
N ASN A 614 -24.95 -15.16 3.58
CA ASN A 614 -23.51 -15.43 3.76
C ASN A 614 -22.90 -15.97 2.47
N GLU A 615 -21.56 -15.99 2.32
CA GLU A 615 -20.97 -16.36 1.02
C GLU A 615 -21.27 -17.81 0.60
N ASP A 616 -21.41 -18.71 1.57
CA ASP A 616 -21.82 -20.11 1.43
C ASP A 616 -23.23 -20.30 0.81
N ALA A 617 -24.07 -19.25 0.80
CA ALA A 617 -25.48 -19.39 0.51
C ALA A 617 -25.83 -19.15 -0.97
N ILE A 618 -26.78 -19.96 -1.45
CA ILE A 618 -27.53 -19.68 -2.68
C ILE A 618 -28.88 -19.11 -2.27
N GLN A 619 -29.07 -17.82 -2.52
CA GLN A 619 -30.34 -17.13 -2.29
C GLN A 619 -31.33 -17.46 -3.40
N VAL A 620 -32.53 -17.91 -3.03
CA VAL A 620 -33.61 -18.25 -3.97
C VAL A 620 -34.90 -17.57 -3.51
N ASP A 621 -35.36 -16.59 -4.28
CA ASP A 621 -36.63 -15.91 -4.04
C ASP A 621 -37.69 -16.29 -5.09
N VAL A 622 -38.95 -16.26 -4.68
CA VAL A 622 -40.09 -16.79 -5.44
C VAL A 622 -41.10 -15.70 -5.76
N ALA A 623 -41.71 -15.80 -6.96
CA ALA A 623 -42.63 -14.81 -7.51
C ALA A 623 -43.70 -14.33 -6.48
N PRO A 624 -43.91 -13.01 -6.34
CA PRO A 624 -43.41 -11.92 -7.21
C PRO A 624 -41.94 -11.50 -7.00
N GLY A 625 -41.24 -12.08 -6.02
CA GLY A 625 -39.85 -11.77 -5.69
C GLY A 625 -39.59 -10.27 -5.60
N LEU A 626 -38.66 -9.76 -6.43
CA LEU A 626 -38.27 -8.35 -6.53
C LEU A 626 -39.49 -7.41 -6.71
N ILE A 627 -40.41 -7.76 -7.62
CA ILE A 627 -41.64 -6.98 -7.90
C ILE A 627 -42.62 -6.98 -6.70
N GLY A 628 -42.38 -7.82 -5.70
CA GLY A 628 -43.20 -7.93 -4.49
C GLY A 628 -42.83 -7.00 -3.34
N ASN A 629 -41.60 -6.49 -3.33
CA ASN A 629 -41.05 -5.70 -2.24
C ASN A 629 -41.06 -4.19 -2.53
N ASP A 630 -41.03 -3.82 -3.82
CA ASP A 630 -41.15 -2.44 -4.27
C ASP A 630 -42.42 -1.76 -3.72
N LEU A 631 -42.20 -0.59 -3.12
CA LEU A 631 -43.17 0.19 -2.36
C LEU A 631 -43.94 1.23 -3.20
N ASP A 632 -43.78 1.26 -4.53
CA ASP A 632 -44.65 2.09 -5.39
C ASP A 632 -46.12 1.66 -5.30
N ALA A 633 -46.95 2.60 -4.85
CA ALA A 633 -48.39 2.45 -4.69
C ALA A 633 -49.16 2.28 -6.01
N ASN A 634 -48.50 2.32 -7.17
CA ASN A 634 -49.12 2.18 -8.50
C ASN A 634 -48.90 0.83 -9.20
N LEU A 635 -48.16 -0.13 -8.61
CA LEU A 635 -47.91 -1.44 -9.22
C LEU A 635 -49.20 -2.15 -9.66
N GLY A 636 -49.38 -2.25 -10.98
CA GLY A 636 -50.51 -2.94 -11.61
C GLY A 636 -50.43 -4.45 -11.39
N THR A 637 -51.58 -5.14 -11.44
CA THR A 637 -51.66 -6.60 -11.23
C THR A 637 -51.08 -7.45 -12.39
N ALA A 638 -50.15 -6.90 -13.16
CA ALA A 638 -49.58 -7.48 -14.36
C ALA A 638 -48.10 -7.08 -14.58
N ALA A 639 -47.43 -6.57 -13.54
CA ALA A 639 -46.04 -6.13 -13.64
C ALA A 639 -45.08 -7.30 -13.96
N THR A 640 -44.05 -7.04 -14.76
CA THR A 640 -43.07 -8.04 -15.24
C THR A 640 -41.68 -7.46 -15.41
N VAL A 641 -40.64 -8.23 -15.06
CA VAL A 641 -39.25 -7.90 -15.43
C VAL A 641 -39.10 -8.00 -16.95
N SER A 642 -38.49 -6.97 -17.54
CA SER A 642 -38.33 -6.75 -18.98
C SER A 642 -36.87 -6.67 -19.42
N ALA A 643 -35.95 -6.35 -18.50
CA ALA A 643 -34.50 -6.47 -18.68
C ALA A 643 -33.80 -6.70 -17.32
N VAL A 644 -32.60 -7.27 -17.36
CA VAL A 644 -31.68 -7.41 -16.21
C VAL A 644 -30.33 -6.85 -16.66
N ASN A 645 -29.73 -5.97 -15.87
CA ASN A 645 -28.53 -5.19 -16.25
C ASN A 645 -28.67 -4.58 -17.66
N GLY A 646 -29.78 -3.88 -17.90
CA GLY A 646 -30.10 -3.19 -19.16
C GLY A 646 -30.42 -4.08 -20.36
N ASN A 647 -30.27 -5.40 -20.26
CA ASN A 647 -30.43 -6.32 -21.40
C ASN A 647 -31.67 -7.24 -21.25
N ALA A 648 -32.63 -7.09 -22.18
CA ALA A 648 -33.82 -7.92 -22.26
C ALA A 648 -33.54 -9.41 -22.54
N ALA A 649 -32.37 -9.76 -23.08
CA ALA A 649 -31.97 -11.14 -23.32
C ALA A 649 -31.54 -11.89 -22.04
N ASN A 650 -31.24 -11.17 -20.96
CA ASN A 650 -30.82 -11.74 -19.68
C ASN A 650 -32.00 -12.30 -18.86
N VAL A 651 -33.24 -11.90 -19.17
CA VAL A 651 -34.44 -12.32 -18.43
C VAL A 651 -34.70 -13.81 -18.60
N GLY A 652 -34.70 -14.55 -17.50
CA GLY A 652 -34.88 -15.99 -17.43
C GLY A 652 -33.65 -16.81 -17.85
N THR A 653 -32.47 -16.19 -17.92
CA THR A 653 -31.19 -16.85 -18.21
C THR A 653 -30.21 -16.62 -17.07
N GLN A 654 -29.37 -17.63 -16.78
CA GLN A 654 -28.24 -17.46 -15.88
C GLN A 654 -27.18 -16.55 -16.54
N ILE A 655 -26.79 -15.50 -15.85
CA ILE A 655 -25.71 -14.59 -16.20
C ILE A 655 -24.64 -14.60 -15.11
N THR A 656 -23.44 -14.17 -15.46
CA THR A 656 -22.36 -13.87 -14.52
C THR A 656 -22.33 -12.36 -14.31
N LEU A 657 -22.27 -11.92 -13.05
CA LEU A 657 -22.14 -10.52 -12.66
C LEU A 657 -20.67 -10.06 -12.75
N ALA A 658 -20.41 -8.78 -12.49
CA ALA A 658 -19.05 -8.23 -12.48
C ALA A 658 -18.17 -8.89 -11.41
N SER A 659 -18.75 -9.19 -10.25
CA SER A 659 -18.20 -9.99 -9.15
C SER A 659 -17.82 -11.43 -9.50
N GLY A 660 -18.25 -11.95 -10.66
CA GLY A 660 -18.16 -13.38 -10.98
C GLY A 660 -19.30 -14.24 -10.38
N ALA A 661 -20.15 -13.66 -9.53
CA ALA A 661 -21.34 -14.33 -9.00
C ALA A 661 -22.35 -14.66 -10.11
N LEU A 662 -23.22 -15.63 -9.85
CA LEU A 662 -24.16 -16.18 -10.81
C LEU A 662 -25.60 -15.79 -10.46
N LEU A 663 -26.23 -15.04 -11.37
CA LEU A 663 -27.59 -14.51 -11.20
C LEU A 663 -28.54 -15.08 -12.25
N THR A 664 -29.77 -15.41 -11.86
CA THR A 664 -30.90 -15.62 -12.76
C THR A 664 -32.11 -14.85 -12.24
N VAL A 665 -32.70 -13.96 -13.03
CA VAL A 665 -33.98 -13.28 -12.70
C VAL A 665 -35.00 -13.59 -13.81
N ASP A 666 -36.19 -14.06 -13.45
CA ASP A 666 -37.26 -14.36 -14.41
C ASP A 666 -38.24 -13.20 -14.64
N SER A 667 -39.11 -13.32 -15.64
CA SER A 667 -40.06 -12.25 -15.99
C SER A 667 -41.17 -12.01 -14.96
N THR A 668 -41.24 -12.81 -13.89
CA THR A 668 -42.17 -12.66 -12.76
C THR A 668 -41.53 -12.03 -11.53
N GLY A 669 -40.24 -11.69 -11.58
CA GLY A 669 -39.47 -11.11 -10.47
C GLY A 669 -38.86 -12.15 -9.53
N ALA A 670 -39.06 -13.44 -9.77
CA ALA A 670 -38.35 -14.48 -9.03
C ALA A 670 -36.88 -14.50 -9.44
N TYR A 671 -35.97 -14.68 -8.48
CA TYR A 671 -34.54 -14.71 -8.76
C TYR A 671 -33.79 -15.80 -7.99
N THR A 672 -32.59 -16.10 -8.48
CA THR A 672 -31.61 -16.97 -7.82
C THR A 672 -30.25 -16.29 -7.95
N TYR A 673 -29.59 -16.09 -6.82
CA TYR A 673 -28.25 -15.54 -6.70
C TYR A 673 -27.36 -16.55 -5.98
N ASP A 674 -26.19 -16.79 -6.54
CA ASP A 674 -25.19 -17.77 -6.11
C ASP A 674 -23.84 -17.05 -6.19
N THR A 675 -23.16 -16.89 -5.05
CA THR A 675 -21.84 -16.23 -4.95
C THR A 675 -20.78 -16.92 -5.79
N ASN A 676 -20.96 -18.20 -6.14
CA ASN A 676 -20.07 -18.97 -7.00
C ASN A 676 -18.61 -18.96 -6.51
N SER A 677 -18.42 -19.07 -5.19
CA SER A 677 -17.13 -19.02 -4.51
C SER A 677 -16.27 -17.79 -4.85
N GLN A 678 -16.91 -16.64 -5.12
CA GLN A 678 -16.18 -15.39 -5.41
C GLN A 678 -15.98 -14.52 -4.17
N PHE A 679 -16.57 -14.89 -3.03
CA PHE A 679 -16.56 -14.08 -1.81
C PHE A 679 -15.90 -14.79 -0.62
N ASP A 680 -15.57 -16.08 -0.74
CA ASP A 680 -14.92 -16.98 0.24
C ASP A 680 -13.60 -16.46 0.86
N TYR A 681 -13.16 -15.25 0.51
CA TYR A 681 -12.11 -14.51 1.18
C TYR A 681 -12.59 -13.69 2.39
N LEU A 682 -13.90 -13.52 2.59
CA LEU A 682 -14.45 -12.69 3.67
C LEU A 682 -14.42 -13.44 5.00
N ASN A 683 -13.63 -12.94 5.94
CA ASN A 683 -13.53 -13.51 7.28
C ASN A 683 -14.90 -13.58 7.99
N SER A 684 -15.06 -14.53 8.91
CA SER A 684 -16.26 -14.68 9.73
C SER A 684 -16.76 -13.37 10.37
N GLY A 685 -17.85 -12.81 9.83
CA GLY A 685 -18.48 -11.56 10.27
C GLY A 685 -18.07 -10.30 9.51
N GLN A 686 -17.09 -10.36 8.61
CA GLN A 686 -16.80 -9.34 7.60
C GLN A 686 -17.98 -9.24 6.62
N THR A 687 -18.08 -8.13 5.87
CA THR A 687 -19.12 -7.96 4.85
C THR A 687 -18.56 -7.49 3.52
N GLY A 688 -18.90 -8.19 2.44
CA GLY A 688 -18.79 -7.70 1.08
C GLY A 688 -20.15 -7.29 0.51
N ASN A 689 -20.16 -6.65 -0.66
CA ASN A 689 -21.39 -6.27 -1.35
C ASN A 689 -21.34 -6.70 -2.81
N ASP A 690 -22.49 -7.08 -3.35
CA ASP A 690 -22.72 -7.26 -4.79
C ASP A 690 -24.03 -6.57 -5.19
N SER A 691 -24.19 -6.24 -6.47
CA SER A 691 -25.43 -5.60 -6.94
C SER A 691 -25.80 -5.99 -8.37
N PHE A 692 -27.10 -5.88 -8.64
CA PHE A 692 -27.63 -5.90 -10.01
C PHE A 692 -28.85 -5.00 -10.08
N PHE A 693 -29.27 -4.64 -11.29
CA PHE A 693 -30.52 -3.90 -11.49
C PHE A 693 -31.44 -4.60 -12.48
N TYR A 694 -32.74 -4.38 -12.30
CA TYR A 694 -33.77 -4.92 -13.18
C TYR A 694 -34.72 -3.82 -13.64
N THR A 695 -35.15 -3.92 -14.89
CA THR A 695 -36.12 -3.00 -15.49
C THR A 695 -37.48 -3.69 -15.54
N PHE A 696 -38.49 -3.16 -14.88
CA PHE A 696 -39.85 -3.71 -14.90
C PHE A 696 -40.84 -2.79 -15.62
N ASN A 697 -41.97 -3.37 -16.02
CA ASN A 697 -43.11 -2.64 -16.59
C ASN A 697 -44.28 -2.74 -15.62
N ASP A 698 -44.95 -1.61 -15.32
CA ASP A 698 -46.07 -1.55 -14.36
C ASP A 698 -47.40 -2.14 -14.90
N GLY A 699 -47.47 -2.43 -16.19
CA GLY A 699 -48.65 -2.92 -16.90
C GLY A 699 -49.47 -1.83 -17.61
N ASP A 700 -49.26 -0.55 -17.29
CA ASP A 700 -49.86 0.61 -17.97
C ASP A 700 -48.91 1.25 -19.00
N GLY A 701 -47.66 0.78 -19.05
CA GLY A 701 -46.67 1.15 -20.06
C GLY A 701 -45.60 2.09 -19.55
N ASN A 702 -45.60 2.41 -18.26
CA ASN A 702 -44.43 3.00 -17.63
C ASN A 702 -43.38 1.89 -17.45
N VAL A 703 -42.12 2.30 -17.45
CA VAL A 703 -40.97 1.43 -17.31
C VAL A 703 -40.09 2.07 -16.26
N ASP A 704 -39.75 1.31 -15.23
CA ASP A 704 -38.89 1.76 -14.13
C ASP A 704 -37.76 0.74 -13.93
N SER A 705 -36.66 1.14 -13.30
CA SER A 705 -35.52 0.28 -13.01
C SER A 705 -35.01 0.53 -11.61
N THR A 706 -34.94 -0.51 -10.79
CA THR A 706 -34.41 -0.43 -9.43
C THR A 706 -33.26 -1.42 -9.23
N PHE A 707 -32.45 -1.13 -8.22
CA PHE A 707 -31.33 -1.95 -7.79
C PHE A 707 -31.78 -3.06 -6.85
N VAL A 708 -30.94 -4.07 -6.81
CA VAL A 708 -30.93 -5.14 -5.83
C VAL A 708 -29.52 -5.14 -5.26
N ASN A 709 -29.36 -4.57 -4.07
CA ASN A 709 -28.09 -4.57 -3.34
C ASN A 709 -28.08 -5.76 -2.39
N ILE A 710 -26.98 -6.49 -2.41
CA ILE A 710 -26.82 -7.79 -1.75
C ILE A 710 -25.62 -7.67 -0.80
N ALA A 711 -25.91 -7.59 0.50
CA ALA A 711 -24.88 -7.68 1.54
C ALA A 711 -24.51 -9.16 1.76
N ILE A 712 -23.23 -9.47 1.65
CA ILE A 712 -22.67 -10.82 1.78
C ILE A 712 -21.85 -10.85 3.05
N THR A 713 -22.24 -11.67 4.03
CA THR A 713 -21.50 -11.80 5.29
C THR A 713 -20.55 -12.99 5.24
N GLY A 714 -19.27 -12.74 5.53
CA GLY A 714 -18.25 -13.78 5.65
C GLY A 714 -18.56 -14.78 6.76
N VAL A 715 -18.21 -16.05 6.54
CA VAL A 715 -18.26 -17.16 7.48
C VAL A 715 -16.98 -17.98 7.35
N ASN A 716 -16.43 -18.36 8.50
CA ASN A 716 -15.17 -19.10 8.56
C ASN A 716 -15.21 -20.35 7.67
N ASP A 717 -14.26 -20.43 6.75
CA ASP A 717 -14.08 -21.53 5.82
C ASP A 717 -13.24 -22.65 6.44
N VAL A 718 -12.90 -23.70 5.69
CA VAL A 718 -12.12 -24.83 6.22
C VAL A 718 -10.68 -24.81 5.69
N PRO A 719 -9.65 -24.76 6.56
CA PRO A 719 -8.26 -24.82 6.12
C PRO A 719 -7.97 -26.12 5.38
N VAL A 720 -7.16 -26.02 4.34
CA VAL A 720 -6.67 -27.13 3.54
C VAL A 720 -5.19 -27.33 3.84
N ILE A 721 -4.80 -28.58 4.11
CA ILE A 721 -3.40 -29.01 4.21
C ILE A 721 -3.09 -29.99 3.08
N ASP A 722 -2.03 -29.72 2.32
CA ASP A 722 -1.50 -30.56 1.27
C ASP A 722 -0.07 -30.99 1.62
N LEU A 723 0.16 -32.30 1.79
CA LEU A 723 1.44 -32.83 2.28
C LEU A 723 2.52 -32.99 1.20
N ASP A 724 2.16 -32.87 -0.08
CA ASP A 724 3.03 -32.96 -1.27
C ASP A 724 2.41 -32.14 -2.40
N PHE A 725 2.64 -30.82 -2.37
CA PHE A 725 1.94 -29.87 -3.24
C PHE A 725 2.30 -30.04 -4.74
N ASN A 726 3.42 -30.72 -5.04
CA ASN A 726 3.88 -30.95 -6.40
C ASN A 726 3.53 -32.33 -6.99
N ASP A 727 2.89 -33.22 -6.21
CA ASP A 727 2.52 -34.59 -6.59
C ASP A 727 3.72 -35.50 -7.02
N ASP A 728 4.99 -35.20 -6.68
CA ASP A 728 6.13 -36.07 -7.09
C ASP A 728 6.31 -37.31 -6.22
N ASN A 729 5.77 -37.30 -5.00
CA ASN A 729 5.82 -38.34 -3.98
C ASN A 729 4.40 -38.69 -3.50
N GLY A 730 3.34 -38.38 -4.24
CA GLY A 730 1.98 -38.33 -3.70
C GLY A 730 0.88 -38.37 -4.76
N SER A 731 -0.35 -38.09 -4.34
CA SER A 731 -1.45 -37.75 -5.27
C SER A 731 -2.57 -37.01 -4.56
N GLY A 732 -2.77 -35.73 -4.88
CA GLY A 732 -3.57 -34.82 -4.07
C GLY A 732 -2.91 -34.60 -2.71
N LEU A 733 -3.70 -34.37 -1.66
CA LEU A 733 -3.21 -33.96 -0.34
C LEU A 733 -2.31 -34.98 0.41
N ASP A 734 -2.07 -36.17 -0.17
CA ASP A 734 -1.43 -37.32 0.50
C ASP A 734 0.04 -37.50 0.08
N TYR A 735 0.93 -37.73 1.06
CA TYR A 735 2.37 -37.95 0.86
C TYR A 735 2.79 -39.42 1.01
N GLN A 736 3.65 -39.92 0.13
CA GLN A 736 4.27 -41.25 0.16
C GLN A 736 5.80 -41.09 0.15
N ASN A 737 6.43 -41.37 1.29
CA ASN A 737 7.89 -41.22 1.43
C ASN A 737 8.67 -42.00 0.34
N PRO A 738 9.65 -41.37 -0.35
CA PRO A 738 10.29 -41.93 -1.55
C PRO A 738 11.24 -43.12 -1.31
N GLY A 739 11.43 -43.59 -0.07
CA GLY A 739 12.22 -44.80 0.20
C GLY A 739 11.94 -45.45 1.57
N PRO A 740 11.99 -46.78 1.69
CA PRO A 740 11.50 -47.47 2.88
C PRO A 740 12.41 -47.30 4.11
N TYR A 741 11.79 -47.11 5.28
CA TYR A 741 12.46 -47.06 6.57
C TYR A 741 13.00 -48.43 6.98
N THR A 742 14.29 -48.53 7.34
CA THR A 742 14.91 -49.76 7.83
C THR A 742 15.33 -49.66 9.31
N ALA A 743 15.49 -50.80 9.98
CA ALA A 743 15.83 -50.82 11.41
C ALA A 743 17.21 -50.21 11.69
N GLY A 744 17.20 -49.07 12.39
CA GLY A 744 18.40 -48.31 12.74
C GLY A 744 18.66 -47.08 11.87
N ASP A 745 17.79 -46.79 10.90
CA ASP A 745 17.85 -45.52 10.16
C ASP A 745 17.54 -44.31 11.05
N PRO A 746 18.12 -43.13 10.74
CA PRO A 746 17.72 -41.88 11.38
C PRO A 746 16.23 -41.60 11.15
N GLY A 747 15.64 -40.73 11.97
CA GLY A 747 14.26 -40.30 11.76
C GLY A 747 14.06 -39.72 10.35
N ILE A 748 12.98 -40.13 9.69
CA ILE A 748 12.62 -39.72 8.32
C ILE A 748 11.45 -38.73 8.36
N ALA A 749 11.39 -37.84 7.37
CA ALA A 749 10.30 -36.88 7.23
C ALA A 749 8.95 -37.59 7.02
N ILE A 750 7.88 -36.93 7.44
CA ILE A 750 6.50 -37.43 7.34
C ILE A 750 5.59 -36.53 6.48
N VAL A 751 6.19 -35.53 5.83
CA VAL A 751 5.61 -34.57 4.87
C VAL A 751 6.71 -34.25 3.85
N ASP A 752 6.36 -33.77 2.65
CA ASP A 752 7.40 -33.31 1.71
C ASP A 752 8.00 -31.94 2.11
N SER A 753 9.12 -31.60 1.48
CA SER A 753 9.77 -30.30 1.50
C SER A 753 8.86 -29.13 1.12
N ASP A 754 7.79 -29.35 0.35
CA ASP A 754 6.84 -28.33 -0.09
C ASP A 754 5.40 -28.46 0.46
N VAL A 755 5.19 -29.20 1.56
CA VAL A 755 3.88 -29.19 2.28
C VAL A 755 3.39 -27.75 2.43
N SER A 756 2.12 -27.57 2.07
CA SER A 756 1.43 -26.29 1.93
C SER A 756 0.17 -26.28 2.80
N ILE A 757 -0.13 -25.12 3.40
CA ILE A 757 -1.42 -24.85 4.05
C ILE A 757 -2.03 -23.63 3.37
N THR A 758 -3.32 -23.73 3.05
CA THR A 758 -4.12 -22.63 2.47
C THR A 758 -5.48 -22.57 3.16
N ASP A 759 -5.97 -21.37 3.40
CA ASP A 759 -7.34 -21.09 3.83
C ASP A 759 -7.94 -20.06 2.85
N PRO A 760 -9.23 -20.16 2.46
CA PRO A 760 -9.90 -19.09 1.74
C PRO A 760 -9.97 -17.77 2.53
N ASP A 761 -10.25 -17.82 3.83
CA ASP A 761 -10.41 -16.64 4.72
C ASP A 761 -9.16 -15.73 4.69
N SER A 762 -9.30 -14.47 4.26
CA SER A 762 -8.17 -13.53 4.08
C SER A 762 -8.42 -12.18 4.76
N PRO A 763 -7.49 -11.62 5.56
CA PRO A 763 -6.09 -12.05 5.75
C PRO A 763 -5.88 -12.96 6.97
N ALA A 764 -6.82 -13.86 7.30
CA ALA A 764 -6.69 -14.76 8.45
C ALA A 764 -5.74 -15.95 8.19
N ASP A 765 -4.51 -15.67 7.73
CA ASP A 765 -3.44 -16.61 7.37
C ASP A 765 -2.88 -17.47 8.54
N THR A 766 -3.66 -17.76 9.59
CA THR A 766 -3.18 -18.35 10.85
C THR A 766 -3.83 -19.68 11.21
N ILE A 767 -2.98 -20.61 11.64
CA ILE A 767 -3.37 -21.87 12.27
C ILE A 767 -3.13 -21.77 13.78
N GLN A 768 -4.07 -22.27 14.57
CA GLN A 768 -4.00 -22.32 16.04
C GLN A 768 -3.46 -23.65 16.57
N SER A 769 -3.73 -24.77 15.87
CA SER A 769 -3.22 -26.09 16.25
C SER A 769 -3.12 -27.06 15.08
N ALA A 770 -2.34 -28.13 15.25
CA ALA A 770 -2.31 -29.26 14.32
C ALA A 770 -2.22 -30.58 15.07
N SER A 771 -2.88 -31.61 14.55
CA SER A 771 -2.90 -32.97 15.10
C SER A 771 -2.29 -33.94 14.10
N ILE A 772 -1.26 -34.68 14.52
CA ILE A 772 -0.52 -35.62 13.70
C ILE A 772 -0.53 -36.99 14.40
N THR A 773 -1.22 -37.96 13.81
CA THR A 773 -1.51 -39.26 14.45
C THR A 773 -1.03 -40.42 13.60
N LEU A 774 -0.04 -41.15 14.09
CA LEU A 774 0.30 -42.49 13.58
C LEU A 774 -0.81 -43.47 13.98
N THR A 775 -1.59 -43.95 13.01
CA THR A 775 -2.85 -44.68 13.23
C THR A 775 -2.66 -46.19 13.41
N ASN A 776 -1.60 -46.76 12.84
CA ASN A 776 -1.28 -48.19 12.89
C ASN A 776 0.05 -48.53 13.62
N PRO A 777 0.36 -47.90 14.77
CA PRO A 777 1.66 -48.00 15.43
C PRO A 777 1.97 -49.43 15.87
N GLN A 778 3.18 -49.88 15.57
CA GLN A 778 3.76 -51.13 16.06
C GLN A 778 4.71 -50.85 17.23
N THR A 779 5.33 -51.91 17.74
CA THR A 779 6.21 -51.79 18.91
C THR A 779 7.47 -51.01 18.54
N GLY A 780 7.70 -49.89 19.24
CA GLY A 780 8.89 -49.04 19.10
C GLY A 780 8.71 -47.85 18.16
N ASP A 781 7.61 -47.77 17.42
CA ASP A 781 7.30 -46.63 16.57
C ASP A 781 7.01 -45.37 17.39
N VAL A 782 7.60 -44.25 16.99
CA VAL A 782 7.41 -42.93 17.61
C VAL A 782 7.49 -41.83 16.55
N LEU A 783 6.75 -40.74 16.79
CA LEU A 783 6.93 -39.46 16.13
C LEU A 783 7.84 -38.58 17.01
N ILE A 784 8.89 -38.00 16.42
CA ILE A 784 9.88 -37.17 17.10
C ILE A 784 9.80 -35.75 16.54
N VAL A 785 9.59 -34.78 17.43
CA VAL A 785 9.55 -33.36 17.10
C VAL A 785 10.95 -32.75 17.21
N GLY A 786 11.38 -32.06 16.16
CA GLY A 786 12.65 -31.32 16.08
C GLY A 786 12.58 -29.92 16.71
N ALA A 787 13.33 -28.97 16.13
CA ALA A 787 13.23 -27.57 16.50
C ALA A 787 11.99 -26.94 15.85
N LEU A 788 11.23 -26.16 16.62
CA LEU A 788 10.00 -25.50 16.16
C LEU A 788 10.22 -23.98 16.02
N PRO A 789 9.44 -23.30 15.15
CA PRO A 789 9.37 -21.84 15.13
C PRO A 789 8.95 -21.23 16.47
N VAL A 790 9.33 -19.97 16.68
CA VAL A 790 9.05 -19.27 17.94
C VAL A 790 7.56 -18.99 18.07
N GLY A 791 6.92 -19.59 19.07
CA GLY A 791 5.49 -19.44 19.37
C GLY A 791 4.70 -20.74 19.21
N ILE A 792 5.18 -21.67 18.38
CA ILE A 792 4.59 -23.02 18.27
C ILE A 792 5.17 -23.91 19.37
N THR A 793 4.29 -24.63 20.06
CA THR A 793 4.63 -25.63 21.07
C THR A 793 4.13 -27.01 20.65
N ALA A 794 4.84 -28.07 21.01
CA ALA A 794 4.42 -29.44 20.75
C ALA A 794 4.23 -30.25 22.03
N THR A 795 3.21 -31.11 22.02
CA THR A 795 3.02 -32.18 23.00
C THR A 795 3.08 -33.54 22.30
N GLY A 796 3.43 -34.60 23.04
CA GLY A 796 3.44 -35.97 22.52
C GLY A 796 4.71 -36.44 21.79
N SER A 797 5.76 -35.61 21.68
CA SER A 797 7.06 -36.03 21.12
C SER A 797 7.61 -37.29 21.81
N GLY A 798 7.97 -38.31 21.02
CA GLY A 798 8.29 -39.65 21.50
C GLY A 798 7.08 -40.58 21.67
N THR A 799 5.93 -40.27 21.07
CA THR A 799 4.71 -41.10 21.07
C THR A 799 4.10 -41.19 19.67
N SER A 800 2.96 -41.86 19.51
CA SER A 800 2.25 -42.00 18.22
C SER A 800 1.31 -40.84 17.88
N VAL A 801 1.22 -39.81 18.73
CA VAL A 801 0.38 -38.62 18.51
C VAL A 801 1.17 -37.38 18.87
N ILE A 802 1.28 -36.43 17.94
CA ILE A 802 1.77 -35.07 18.19
C ILE A 802 0.57 -34.11 18.14
N THR A 803 0.54 -33.16 19.06
CA THR A 803 -0.32 -31.97 18.94
C THR A 803 0.56 -30.74 18.98
N LEU A 804 0.51 -29.94 17.91
CA LEU A 804 1.10 -28.61 17.83
C LEU A 804 0.07 -27.57 18.30
N SER A 805 0.52 -26.50 18.96
CA SER A 805 -0.37 -25.44 19.45
C SER A 805 0.33 -24.09 19.56
N GLY A 806 -0.37 -23.04 19.13
CA GLY A 806 0.05 -21.63 19.11
C GLY A 806 -0.49 -20.97 17.83
N ILE A 807 -1.11 -19.80 17.93
CA ILE A 807 -1.64 -19.07 16.75
C ILE A 807 -0.46 -18.52 15.96
N LYS A 808 -0.24 -19.02 14.74
CA LYS A 808 0.89 -18.67 13.85
C LYS A 808 0.55 -18.86 12.38
N SER A 809 1.35 -18.27 11.49
CA SER A 809 1.11 -18.30 10.05
C SER A 809 1.23 -19.71 9.44
N PHE A 810 0.68 -19.88 8.23
CA PHE A 810 0.84 -21.10 7.41
C PHE A 810 2.30 -21.54 7.31
N THR A 811 3.22 -20.66 6.92
CA THR A 811 4.66 -20.96 6.78
C THR A 811 5.33 -21.40 8.09
N ASP A 812 4.91 -20.84 9.24
CA ASP A 812 5.36 -21.28 10.56
C ASP A 812 4.87 -22.72 10.85
N TYR A 813 3.62 -23.05 10.50
CA TYR A 813 3.09 -24.41 10.67
C TYR A 813 3.69 -25.43 9.69
N GLU A 814 3.87 -25.10 8.43
CA GLU A 814 4.59 -25.91 7.45
C GLU A 814 6.01 -26.23 7.93
N THR A 815 6.72 -25.23 8.45
CA THR A 815 8.06 -25.40 9.04
C THR A 815 8.02 -26.31 10.26
N ALA A 816 6.99 -26.18 11.11
CA ALA A 816 6.80 -27.05 12.27
C ALA A 816 6.48 -28.51 11.89
N LEU A 817 5.71 -28.73 10.82
CA LEU A 817 5.39 -30.06 10.27
C LEU A 817 6.63 -30.72 9.65
N LYS A 818 7.41 -29.98 8.86
CA LYS A 818 8.71 -30.40 8.29
C LYS A 818 9.73 -30.79 9.37
N ALA A 819 9.56 -30.31 10.62
CA ALA A 819 10.40 -30.67 11.76
C ALA A 819 9.99 -31.97 12.49
N ILE A 820 8.89 -32.64 12.10
CA ILE A 820 8.46 -33.91 12.70
C ILE A 820 9.00 -35.09 11.87
N THR A 821 9.46 -36.14 12.56
CA THR A 821 10.00 -37.35 11.92
C THR A 821 9.42 -38.63 12.50
N PHE A 822 9.27 -39.66 11.67
CA PHE A 822 8.99 -41.03 12.10
C PHE A 822 10.29 -41.76 12.46
N SER A 823 10.28 -42.57 13.53
CA SER A 823 11.41 -43.43 13.90
C SER A 823 10.97 -44.69 14.63
N ASN A 824 11.75 -45.78 14.51
CA ASN A 824 11.64 -46.95 15.38
C ASN A 824 13.04 -47.40 15.86
N ALA A 825 13.26 -47.37 17.18
CA ALA A 825 14.55 -47.69 17.79
C ALA A 825 14.81 -49.20 17.99
N ASN A 826 13.90 -50.09 17.57
CA ASN A 826 14.08 -51.53 17.73
C ASN A 826 15.01 -52.11 16.65
N ALA A 827 15.90 -53.01 17.07
CA ALA A 827 16.79 -53.76 16.17
C ALA A 827 16.06 -54.86 15.36
N ILE A 828 14.75 -55.02 15.54
CA ILE A 828 13.87 -55.89 14.75
C ILE A 828 12.55 -55.14 14.60
N ILE A 829 12.21 -54.77 13.36
CA ILE A 829 10.94 -54.16 12.96
C ILE A 829 10.21 -55.06 11.96
N ASP A 830 8.88 -54.98 11.93
CA ASP A 830 8.05 -55.57 10.88
C ASP A 830 8.07 -54.68 9.62
N GLY A 831 7.76 -55.26 8.46
CA GLY A 831 7.70 -54.56 7.17
C GLY A 831 6.28 -54.19 6.73
N SER A 832 5.44 -53.72 7.66
CA SER A 832 4.13 -53.17 7.31
C SER A 832 4.25 -51.65 7.17
N ASP A 833 3.66 -51.06 6.15
CA ASP A 833 3.75 -49.60 5.98
C ASP A 833 2.98 -48.87 7.10
N ARG A 834 3.42 -47.66 7.46
CA ARG A 834 2.78 -46.84 8.49
C ARG A 834 1.91 -45.76 7.87
N THR A 835 0.80 -45.46 8.52
CA THR A 835 -0.15 -44.44 8.09
C THR A 835 -0.24 -43.36 9.15
N ILE A 836 -0.01 -42.12 8.77
CA ILE A 836 -0.03 -40.94 9.65
C ILE A 836 -1.11 -40.00 9.12
N GLU A 837 -2.11 -39.70 9.94
CA GLU A 837 -3.19 -38.76 9.63
C GLU A 837 -2.85 -37.37 10.17
N PHE A 838 -3.12 -36.33 9.38
CA PHE A 838 -2.88 -34.92 9.69
C PHE A 838 -4.19 -34.14 9.65
N THR A 839 -4.36 -33.23 10.60
CA THR A 839 -5.34 -32.13 10.52
C THR A 839 -4.71 -30.85 11.04
N VAL A 840 -5.07 -29.72 10.45
CA VAL A 840 -4.78 -28.37 10.96
C VAL A 840 -6.08 -27.70 11.39
N ASN A 841 -6.00 -26.73 12.30
CA ASN A 841 -7.14 -26.04 12.86
C ASN A 841 -6.76 -24.57 13.09
N ASP A 842 -7.41 -23.69 12.33
CA ASP A 842 -7.43 -22.21 12.38
C ASP A 842 -7.74 -21.64 13.79
N GLY A 843 -8.57 -22.34 14.55
CA GLY A 843 -9.14 -21.95 15.83
C GLY A 843 -10.64 -22.21 15.94
N THR A 844 -11.31 -22.55 14.83
CA THR A 844 -12.74 -22.83 14.75
C THR A 844 -13.05 -24.24 14.25
N ILE A 845 -12.35 -24.73 13.21
CA ILE A 845 -12.69 -25.97 12.50
C ILE A 845 -11.43 -26.77 12.07
N ASP A 846 -11.55 -28.10 12.09
CA ASP A 846 -10.47 -28.98 11.65
C ASP A 846 -10.53 -29.13 10.12
N SER A 847 -9.36 -29.10 9.48
CA SER A 847 -9.17 -29.42 8.06
C SER A 847 -9.70 -30.81 7.70
N ALA A 848 -9.84 -31.07 6.40
CA ALA A 848 -9.87 -32.45 5.91
C ALA A 848 -8.63 -33.23 6.38
N ILE A 849 -8.77 -34.55 6.56
CA ILE A 849 -7.64 -35.41 6.90
C ILE A 849 -6.77 -35.62 5.67
N ALA A 850 -5.52 -35.19 5.75
CA ALA A 850 -4.45 -35.56 4.82
C ALA A 850 -3.63 -36.73 5.39
N THR A 851 -3.07 -37.58 4.54
CA THR A 851 -2.43 -38.84 4.93
C THR A 851 -0.99 -38.95 4.43
N ALA A 852 -0.05 -39.22 5.34
CA ALA A 852 1.27 -39.69 4.95
C ALA A 852 1.39 -41.22 5.10
N THR A 853 1.97 -41.86 4.09
CA THR A 853 2.35 -43.27 4.12
C THR A 853 3.87 -43.41 4.17
N ILE A 854 4.34 -44.13 5.18
CA ILE A 854 5.74 -44.46 5.38
C ILE A 854 5.94 -45.93 5.04
N ASP A 855 6.59 -46.22 3.91
CA ASP A 855 7.04 -47.56 3.60
C ASP A 855 8.04 -48.05 4.65
N VAL A 856 7.88 -49.28 5.15
CA VAL A 856 8.78 -49.86 6.16
C VAL A 856 9.32 -51.20 5.68
N PHE A 857 10.63 -51.38 5.80
CA PHE A 857 11.31 -52.61 5.44
C PHE A 857 11.57 -53.52 6.65
N GLY A 858 10.95 -54.70 6.64
CA GLY A 858 11.08 -55.66 7.74
C GLY A 858 12.53 -56.14 7.95
N THR A 859 12.96 -56.24 9.21
CA THR A 859 14.33 -56.72 9.53
C THR A 859 14.50 -58.20 9.14
N PRO A 860 15.48 -58.58 8.31
CA PRO A 860 15.76 -59.98 8.02
C PRO A 860 16.13 -60.76 9.29
N ILE A 861 15.48 -61.91 9.51
CA ILE A 861 15.71 -62.78 10.67
C ILE A 861 16.36 -64.09 10.25
N VAL A 862 17.16 -64.68 11.15
CA VAL A 862 17.75 -66.01 11.00
C VAL A 862 17.00 -66.99 11.91
N ASP A 863 16.55 -68.12 11.37
CA ASP A 863 15.89 -69.16 12.16
C ASP A 863 16.86 -69.81 13.15
N SER A 864 16.37 -70.14 14.34
CA SER A 864 17.17 -70.86 15.33
C SER A 864 17.47 -72.28 14.85
N GLN A 865 18.74 -72.60 14.61
CA GLN A 865 19.18 -73.92 14.16
C GLN A 865 20.15 -74.60 15.12
N VAL A 866 19.97 -75.91 15.30
CA VAL A 866 20.90 -76.80 16.00
C VAL A 866 21.24 -77.93 15.05
N THR A 867 22.44 -77.91 14.47
CA THR A 867 22.86 -78.90 13.47
C THR A 867 24.03 -79.75 13.98
N THR A 868 24.07 -81.00 13.53
CA THR A 868 25.23 -81.91 13.71
C THR A 868 25.72 -82.44 12.36
N ASN A 869 25.43 -81.71 11.27
CA ASN A 869 25.80 -82.08 9.91
C ASN A 869 27.13 -81.42 9.53
N THR A 870 27.90 -82.05 8.62
CA THR A 870 29.12 -81.46 8.05
C THR A 870 28.82 -80.32 7.05
N GLN A 871 27.55 -80.15 6.66
CA GLN A 871 27.07 -79.02 5.88
C GLN A 871 25.71 -78.58 6.46
N PRO A 872 25.66 -77.57 7.34
CA PRO A 872 24.39 -76.98 7.77
C PRO A 872 23.71 -76.25 6.61
N THR A 873 22.39 -76.34 6.55
CA THR A 873 21.55 -75.35 5.84
C THR A 873 21.14 -74.32 6.89
N ILE A 874 21.17 -73.03 6.59
CA ILE A 874 20.69 -71.97 7.50
C ILE A 874 19.52 -71.32 6.79
N THR A 875 18.42 -71.11 7.51
CA THR A 875 17.19 -70.53 6.96
C THR A 875 16.84 -69.26 7.71
N GLY A 876 15.94 -68.48 7.12
CA GLY A 876 15.36 -67.32 7.78
C GLY A 876 14.30 -66.67 6.91
N THR A 877 13.80 -65.52 7.34
CA THR A 877 12.85 -64.73 6.57
C THR A 877 13.37 -63.32 6.33
N TRP A 878 12.87 -62.68 5.28
CA TRP A 878 13.15 -61.30 4.91
C TRP A 878 11.98 -60.72 4.12
N ASP A 879 11.93 -59.40 4.02
CA ASP A 879 10.82 -58.69 3.41
C ASP A 879 10.98 -58.61 1.88
N GLU A 880 10.70 -59.72 1.19
CA GLU A 880 10.78 -59.79 -0.28
C GLU A 880 9.52 -59.25 -0.99
N ALA A 881 8.44 -59.04 -0.24
CA ALA A 881 7.13 -58.73 -0.80
C ALA A 881 7.01 -57.27 -1.27
N ASN A 882 7.68 -56.34 -0.59
CA ASN A 882 7.57 -54.89 -0.81
C ASN A 882 8.37 -54.36 -2.03
N GLY A 883 8.76 -55.22 -2.98
CA GLY A 883 9.24 -54.84 -4.32
C GLY A 883 10.64 -54.20 -4.43
N SER A 884 11.08 -53.45 -3.42
CA SER A 884 12.39 -52.77 -3.36
C SER A 884 13.54 -53.67 -2.88
N ALA A 885 13.23 -54.88 -2.42
CA ALA A 885 14.15 -55.85 -1.83
C ALA A 885 15.07 -56.52 -2.86
N THR A 886 16.23 -55.92 -3.16
CA THR A 886 17.15 -56.43 -4.22
C THR A 886 18.50 -56.95 -3.73
N GLY A 887 18.80 -56.86 -2.42
CA GLY A 887 20.17 -56.93 -1.90
C GLY A 887 20.44 -57.79 -0.66
N LEU A 888 19.72 -58.91 -0.44
CA LEU A 888 19.95 -59.77 0.72
C LEU A 888 21.41 -60.29 0.78
N GLN A 889 22.05 -60.08 1.94
CA GLN A 889 23.35 -60.65 2.27
C GLN A 889 23.28 -61.41 3.60
N VAL A 890 23.86 -62.62 3.63
CA VAL A 890 23.91 -63.47 4.83
C VAL A 890 25.37 -63.80 5.13
N THR A 891 25.83 -63.52 6.35
CA THR A 891 27.22 -63.80 6.77
C THR A 891 27.29 -64.98 7.73
N VAL A 892 28.04 -66.01 7.36
CA VAL A 892 28.23 -67.26 8.12
C VAL A 892 29.73 -67.49 8.35
N ASP A 893 30.15 -67.55 9.62
CA ASP A 893 31.56 -67.74 10.03
C ASP A 893 32.55 -66.79 9.29
N GLY A 894 32.14 -65.52 9.13
CA GLY A 894 32.91 -64.49 8.42
C GLY A 894 32.90 -64.56 6.89
N THR A 895 32.14 -65.50 6.29
CA THR A 895 31.91 -65.58 4.84
C THR A 895 30.55 -64.98 4.51
N THR A 896 30.51 -63.92 3.70
CA THR A 896 29.27 -63.30 3.24
C THR A 896 28.82 -63.93 1.92
N TYR A 897 27.52 -64.25 1.84
CA TYR A 897 26.83 -64.73 0.65
C TYR A 897 25.84 -63.67 0.20
N THR A 898 25.81 -63.36 -1.10
CA THR A 898 24.92 -62.33 -1.67
C THR A 898 23.89 -62.97 -2.59
N LEU A 899 22.61 -62.69 -2.37
CA LEU A 899 21.51 -63.24 -3.16
C LEU A 899 21.67 -62.87 -4.64
N GLY A 900 21.41 -63.82 -5.54
CA GLY A 900 21.61 -63.66 -6.98
C GLY A 900 23.07 -63.72 -7.47
N THR A 901 24.06 -63.57 -6.57
CA THR A 901 25.50 -63.75 -6.90
C THR A 901 26.00 -65.12 -6.48
N ASP A 902 25.75 -65.51 -5.23
CA ASP A 902 26.18 -66.78 -4.66
C ASP A 902 25.08 -67.82 -4.75
N ALA A 903 25.29 -68.87 -5.55
CA ALA A 903 24.34 -69.98 -5.73
C ALA A 903 24.09 -70.82 -4.45
N ALA A 904 24.70 -70.46 -3.32
CA ALA A 904 24.49 -71.06 -2.01
C ALA A 904 23.48 -70.29 -1.14
N LEU A 905 23.10 -69.06 -1.52
CA LEU A 905 22.00 -68.30 -0.91
C LEU A 905 20.84 -68.25 -1.89
N THR A 906 19.70 -68.75 -1.45
CA THR A 906 18.48 -68.95 -2.24
C THR A 906 17.28 -68.35 -1.54
N THR A 907 16.25 -68.01 -2.32
CA THR A 907 14.93 -67.61 -1.80
C THR A 907 13.82 -68.41 -2.48
N ASP A 908 12.69 -68.56 -1.80
CA ASP A 908 11.44 -69.11 -2.36
C ASP A 908 10.55 -68.07 -3.06
N GLY A 909 10.93 -66.78 -3.04
CA GLY A 909 10.13 -65.68 -3.61
C GLY A 909 8.87 -65.36 -2.79
N SER A 910 8.78 -65.86 -1.55
CA SER A 910 7.70 -65.64 -0.59
C SER A 910 8.24 -65.15 0.76
N GLY A 911 9.42 -64.53 0.75
CA GLY A 911 10.08 -63.98 1.93
C GLY A 911 10.89 -65.00 2.75
N ASN A 912 11.10 -66.23 2.30
CA ASN A 912 11.94 -67.23 3.01
C ASN A 912 13.24 -67.49 2.26
N TRP A 913 14.38 -67.39 2.96
CA TRP A 913 15.71 -67.65 2.39
C TRP A 913 16.39 -68.88 3.00
N SER A 914 17.32 -69.50 2.26
CA SER A 914 18.05 -70.72 2.62
C SER A 914 19.42 -70.85 1.95
#